data_AF-A0A8K0VZZ2-F1
#
_entry.id   AF-A0A8K0VZZ2-F1
#
_cell.length_a   1.000
_cell.length_b   1.000
_cell.length_c   1.000
_cell.angle_alpha   90.00
_cell.angle_beta   90.00
_cell.angle_gamma   90.00
#
_symmetry.space_group_name_H-M   'P 1'
#
loop_
_entity.id
_entity.type
_entity.pdbx_description
1 polymer ?
#
loop_
_entity_poly.entity_id
_entity_poly.type
_entity_poly.pdbx_seq_one_letter_code
_entity_poly.pdbx_strand_id
1 'polypeptide(L)'
;MAQSKRRSPDDSNDSSPKKPRTEETQPDGSASQVVAPAQDGTPQPGERIQVSWILPSISKSDHNRDESQAVTKYAQSLFKGPWGAIRPMEQPFQFPLVRTPIYKAKGKYIAANDLHRPGVFFRTLFNKIKLQTGGSGASSIGSDTPYARDTFNRIFDAASDHDAVVASNSEANSILVLDQDYRLDVETTTTAHLNIIRRAAPEEDSPGYFIELPALGSVTINGRTFSNILAEGTTPGTALPPLIFGPLLRFTTLELLSQPVFFFRSRRDMDFTTPIASNNPGDYLASHFLRIMEQPEPRFIAGVLVGINARQPIELGFSIPTTIGDQRIILRLGRPLLLALPVKSSFVLLILQVTAEGAITAHILDPNSWTVSRPRRNYIVNLQFVPCAQTDQDLIAHVYTVLNAWALAMALSPNPRFALGNETVSRLFCHDATRLIVELTGDNGLQWKKVLAFFRHWDFILEADALPPIDRRFDTTKLNLGPAYVDYVIKEDRDFNASDQTLDFGRVAGAMGLTFSNGKGHNEVSSCETLTVDFKRDVIRPLAVAGLWDWNMTDEQLRAALAEHNATAQASQEDTSSGPDPPTHSSNALNDHEINSGLPGMTPCVYFRRTMASILSDPENIEQLGTLRSSVVATTGHHVWLLDSEVSLSVASVAQAISIVEGFEGGFSTTTQDQIQRKIDFPDLSQSDAQDAIRFGRPMLVPINIDSHLVLLLIQYDTTGKPQIAVFDS
;
A
#
# COMPACT_ATOMS: atom_id res chain seq x y z
N MET A 1 11.89 12.07 83.18
CA MET A 1 12.25 13.50 83.10
C MET A 1 11.52 14.06 81.88
N ALA A 2 10.27 14.51 82.08
CA ALA A 2 9.76 15.90 82.01
C ALA A 2 9.45 16.33 80.55
N GLN A 3 8.22 16.22 80.00
CA GLN A 3 6.92 16.93 80.19
C GLN A 3 6.86 18.41 79.72
N SER A 4 5.92 18.70 78.79
CA SER A 4 4.84 19.73 78.83
C SER A 4 4.54 20.27 77.40
N LYS A 5 3.38 20.15 76.75
CA LYS A 5 1.96 20.59 76.96
C LYS A 5 1.65 22.11 76.82
N ARG A 6 0.78 22.39 75.82
CA ARG A 6 -0.51 23.14 75.82
C ARG A 6 -0.61 24.61 75.33
N ARG A 7 -1.59 24.77 74.41
CA ARG A 7 -2.80 25.66 74.37
C ARG A 7 -2.79 26.97 73.52
N SER A 8 -3.85 27.05 72.69
CA SER A 8 -4.55 28.19 72.04
C SER A 8 -5.16 29.19 73.07
N PRO A 9 -5.92 30.30 72.74
CA PRO A 9 -6.91 30.47 71.64
C PRO A 9 -7.18 31.91 71.05
N ASP A 10 -8.07 31.92 70.04
CA ASP A 10 -9.17 32.86 69.66
C ASP A 10 -9.02 34.35 69.19
N ASP A 11 -9.67 34.59 68.04
CA ASP A 11 -10.78 35.55 67.74
C ASP A 11 -10.60 36.89 66.99
N SER A 12 -11.67 37.16 66.21
CA SER A 12 -12.25 38.43 65.70
C SER A 12 -11.86 38.90 64.28
N ASN A 13 -12.69 39.54 63.43
CA ASN A 13 -14.14 39.69 63.18
C ASN A 13 -14.28 40.74 62.04
N ASP A 14 -15.12 40.57 61.00
CA ASP A 14 -15.82 41.67 60.23
C ASP A 14 -16.63 41.06 59.04
N SER A 15 -17.97 40.98 59.03
CA SER A 15 -19.06 41.97 58.82
C SER A 15 -19.26 42.40 57.33
N SER A 16 -20.27 41.87 56.60
CA SER A 16 -21.70 42.30 56.41
C SER A 16 -21.90 43.38 55.31
N PRO A 17 -23.09 43.62 54.67
CA PRO A 17 -24.40 42.95 54.73
C PRO A 17 -25.14 42.73 53.36
N LYS A 18 -26.30 42.03 53.40
CA LYS A 18 -27.32 41.84 52.34
C LYS A 18 -28.64 42.58 52.68
N LYS A 19 -29.34 43.08 51.64
CA LYS A 19 -30.82 43.22 51.39
C LYS A 19 -31.13 44.52 50.61
N PRO A 20 -32.31 44.73 49.94
CA PRO A 20 -33.56 43.95 49.96
C PRO A 20 -34.19 43.64 48.57
N ARG A 21 -35.32 42.93 48.62
CA ARG A 21 -36.24 42.55 47.53
C ARG A 21 -37.51 43.41 47.65
N THR A 22 -38.03 43.92 46.54
CA THR A 22 -39.31 44.66 46.48
C THR A 22 -40.11 44.19 45.26
N GLU A 23 -41.39 43.91 45.49
CA GLU A 23 -42.45 43.66 44.50
C GLU A 23 -43.11 44.98 44.10
N GLU A 24 -43.52 45.15 42.84
CA GLU A 24 -44.65 46.01 42.44
C GLU A 24 -45.15 45.65 41.01
N THR A 25 -46.37 46.09 40.70
CA THR A 25 -47.38 45.39 39.87
C THR A 25 -47.82 46.22 38.64
N GLN A 26 -47.93 45.58 37.45
CA GLN A 26 -48.80 45.84 36.26
C GLN A 26 -48.81 47.23 35.54
N PRO A 27 -49.27 47.39 34.25
CA PRO A 27 -50.33 46.64 33.53
C PRO A 27 -50.14 46.29 32.02
N ASP A 28 -51.19 45.67 31.48
CA ASP A 28 -51.54 45.17 30.13
C ASP A 28 -50.96 45.81 28.86
N GLY A 29 -50.84 44.98 27.80
CA GLY A 29 -50.86 45.45 26.41
C GLY A 29 -50.37 44.47 25.32
N SER A 30 -51.27 43.61 24.82
CA SER A 30 -51.45 43.26 23.39
C SER A 30 -50.33 42.60 22.56
N ALA A 31 -50.47 41.27 22.42
CA ALA A 31 -50.30 40.43 21.22
C ALA A 31 -49.40 40.88 20.04
N SER A 32 -48.28 40.16 19.87
CA SER A 32 -47.82 39.62 18.57
C SER A 32 -46.79 38.50 18.81
N GLN A 33 -47.13 37.28 18.41
CA GLN A 33 -46.24 36.12 18.48
C GLN A 33 -45.06 36.31 17.51
N VAL A 34 -43.89 36.60 18.07
CA VAL A 34 -42.59 36.40 17.43
C VAL A 34 -41.96 35.18 18.12
N VAL A 35 -41.76 34.10 17.37
CA VAL A 35 -41.00 32.94 17.82
C VAL A 35 -39.55 33.39 18.00
N ALA A 36 -39.11 33.50 19.26
CA ALA A 36 -37.73 33.77 19.62
C ALA A 36 -36.86 32.51 19.43
N PRO A 37 -35.54 32.67 19.24
CA PRO A 37 -34.64 31.61 18.83
C PRO A 37 -34.38 30.62 19.97
N ALA A 38 -34.23 29.35 19.61
CA ALA A 38 -33.76 28.32 20.52
C ALA A 38 -32.42 28.72 21.15
N GLN A 39 -32.35 28.51 22.46
CA GLN A 39 -31.21 28.82 23.30
C GLN A 39 -29.97 28.03 22.88
N ASP A 40 -28.85 28.72 22.97
CA ASP A 40 -27.48 28.31 22.73
C ASP A 40 -27.09 27.15 23.69
N GLY A 41 -27.30 25.92 23.23
CA GLY A 41 -26.77 24.71 23.84
C GLY A 41 -25.44 24.38 23.21
N THR A 42 -24.34 24.62 23.91
CA THR A 42 -23.01 24.16 23.51
C THR A 42 -23.03 22.63 23.46
N PRO A 43 -22.71 21.99 22.31
CA PRO A 43 -22.78 20.54 22.17
C PRO A 43 -21.74 19.87 23.06
N GLN A 44 -22.12 18.77 23.73
CA GLN A 44 -21.18 17.94 24.46
C GLN A 44 -20.06 17.44 23.52
N PRO A 45 -18.81 17.39 23.97
CA PRO A 45 -17.73 16.83 23.18
C PRO A 45 -17.94 15.32 23.03
N GLY A 46 -18.36 14.85 21.84
CA GLY A 46 -18.27 13.43 21.51
C GLY A 46 -19.29 12.85 20.53
N GLU A 47 -20.43 13.51 20.27
CA GLU A 47 -21.46 12.91 19.41
C GLU A 47 -21.31 13.38 17.95
N ARG A 48 -20.86 12.48 17.08
CA ARG A 48 -20.77 12.75 15.63
C ARG A 48 -22.14 12.59 14.96
N ILE A 49 -22.49 13.54 14.11
CA ILE A 49 -23.72 13.51 13.32
C ILE A 49 -23.59 12.44 12.24
N GLN A 50 -24.56 11.53 12.21
CA GLN A 50 -24.61 10.48 11.21
C GLN A 50 -25.05 11.06 9.85
N VAL A 51 -24.31 10.76 8.80
CA VAL A 51 -24.59 11.27 7.45
C VAL A 51 -24.64 10.15 6.42
N SER A 52 -25.53 10.31 5.42
CA SER A 52 -25.67 9.40 4.28
C SER A 52 -24.59 9.67 3.22
N TRP A 53 -23.34 9.41 3.59
CA TRP A 53 -22.17 9.59 2.72
C TRP A 53 -21.45 8.26 2.49
N ILE A 54 -21.33 7.89 1.22
CA ILE A 54 -20.59 6.73 0.73
C ILE A 54 -19.24 7.18 0.19
N LEU A 55 -18.19 6.86 0.95
CA LEU A 55 -16.81 7.16 0.58
C LEU A 55 -16.29 6.19 -0.48
N PRO A 56 -15.30 6.57 -1.31
CA PRO A 56 -14.60 5.61 -2.15
C PRO A 56 -13.81 4.62 -1.28
N SER A 57 -13.55 3.43 -1.80
CA SER A 57 -12.57 2.51 -1.22
C SER A 57 -11.14 3.06 -1.40
N ILE A 58 -10.21 2.75 -0.48
CA ILE A 58 -8.80 3.19 -0.56
C ILE A 58 -8.14 2.67 -1.85
N SER A 59 -8.36 1.39 -2.17
CA SER A 59 -7.78 0.79 -3.38
C SER A 59 -8.63 -0.35 -3.91
N LYS A 60 -8.26 -0.91 -5.08
CA LYS A 60 -8.93 -2.09 -5.64
C LYS A 60 -8.89 -3.30 -4.68
N SER A 61 -7.79 -3.46 -3.95
CA SER A 61 -7.56 -4.57 -3.01
C SER A 61 -7.98 -4.24 -1.58
N ASP A 62 -8.22 -2.96 -1.28
CA ASP A 62 -8.53 -2.48 0.06
C ASP A 62 -9.94 -1.92 0.06
N HIS A 63 -10.85 -2.71 0.62
CA HIS A 63 -12.27 -2.39 0.71
C HIS A 63 -12.61 -1.47 1.88
N ASN A 64 -11.60 -0.93 2.59
CA ASN A 64 -11.83 0.09 3.61
C ASN A 64 -12.17 1.43 2.98
N ARG A 65 -12.86 2.27 3.77
CA ARG A 65 -13.24 3.63 3.38
C ARG A 65 -11.98 4.50 3.30
N ASP A 66 -11.86 5.27 2.23
CA ASP A 66 -10.83 6.30 2.13
C ASP A 66 -11.23 7.51 2.98
N GLU A 67 -10.71 7.55 4.21
CA GLU A 67 -10.88 8.67 5.14
C GLU A 67 -9.71 9.67 5.07
N SER A 68 -8.92 9.64 3.99
CA SER A 68 -7.82 10.59 3.79
C SER A 68 -8.33 12.04 3.72
N GLN A 69 -7.43 12.99 3.97
CA GLN A 69 -7.74 14.41 3.84
C GLN A 69 -8.24 14.77 2.43
N ALA A 70 -7.77 14.07 1.39
CA ALA A 70 -8.20 14.29 0.00
C ALA A 70 -9.70 14.03 -0.21
N VAL A 71 -10.29 13.14 0.59
CA VAL A 71 -11.73 12.82 0.58
C VAL A 71 -12.48 13.66 1.62
N THR A 72 -11.99 13.68 2.85
CA THR A 72 -12.73 14.21 4.01
C THR A 72 -12.80 15.74 4.04
N LYS A 73 -11.94 16.45 3.30
CA LYS A 73 -11.99 17.92 3.14
C LYS A 73 -13.32 18.46 2.60
N TYR A 74 -14.10 17.64 1.90
CA TYR A 74 -15.39 18.05 1.35
C TYR A 74 -16.55 17.99 2.38
N ALA A 75 -16.31 17.45 3.57
CA ALA A 75 -17.31 17.37 4.66
C ALA A 75 -17.98 18.73 4.93
N GLN A 76 -17.19 19.80 5.00
CA GLN A 76 -17.70 21.15 5.27
C GLN A 76 -18.65 21.62 4.16
N SER A 77 -18.32 21.34 2.90
CA SER A 77 -19.10 21.77 1.74
C SER A 77 -20.40 20.96 1.57
N LEU A 78 -20.39 19.67 1.95
CA LEU A 78 -21.52 18.76 1.78
C LEU A 78 -22.49 18.79 2.96
N PHE A 79 -21.96 18.83 4.18
CA PHE A 79 -22.75 18.63 5.41
C PHE A 79 -22.66 19.82 6.38
N LYS A 80 -22.03 20.92 5.97
CA LYS A 80 -21.89 22.15 6.76
C LYS A 80 -21.16 21.95 8.11
N GLY A 81 -20.32 20.92 8.21
CA GLY A 81 -19.53 20.63 9.40
C GLY A 81 -18.18 19.99 9.09
N PRO A 82 -17.22 20.07 10.01
CA PRO A 82 -15.91 19.46 9.84
C PRO A 82 -16.00 17.93 9.88
N TRP A 83 -15.03 17.24 9.26
CA TRP A 83 -14.99 15.78 9.24
C TRP A 83 -15.12 15.15 10.64
N GLY A 84 -14.45 15.73 11.65
CA GLY A 84 -14.50 15.24 13.03
C GLY A 84 -15.89 15.27 13.68
N ALA A 85 -16.84 16.03 13.12
CA ALA A 85 -18.21 16.15 13.61
C ALA A 85 -19.21 15.23 12.89
N ILE A 86 -18.78 14.49 11.86
CA ILE A 86 -19.67 13.62 11.08
C ILE A 86 -19.20 12.16 11.07
N ARG A 87 -20.14 11.23 10.88
CA ARG A 87 -19.86 9.80 10.76
C ARG A 87 -20.60 9.21 9.55
N PRO A 88 -19.88 8.72 8.51
CA PRO A 88 -20.52 8.02 7.40
C PRO A 88 -21.01 6.63 7.84
N MET A 89 -22.21 6.26 7.39
CA MET A 89 -22.86 5.00 7.71
C MET A 89 -22.49 3.85 6.78
N GLU A 90 -22.14 4.16 5.54
CA GLU A 90 -22.31 3.23 4.44
C GLU A 90 -21.01 2.53 4.02
N GLN A 91 -21.11 1.31 3.51
CA GLN A 91 -19.94 0.62 2.96
C GLN A 91 -19.38 1.40 1.77
N PRO A 92 -18.06 1.49 1.61
CA PRO A 92 -17.48 2.25 0.51
C PRO A 92 -17.86 1.68 -0.85
N PHE A 93 -17.93 2.54 -1.85
CA PHE A 93 -18.09 2.09 -3.23
C PHE A 93 -16.73 1.69 -3.82
N GLN A 94 -16.74 0.61 -4.59
CA GLN A 94 -15.53 -0.05 -5.07
C GLN A 94 -14.88 0.69 -6.24
N PHE A 95 -13.63 0.33 -6.53
CA PHE A 95 -12.94 0.72 -7.76
C PHE A 95 -13.64 0.17 -9.02
N PRO A 96 -13.55 0.87 -10.18
CA PRO A 96 -14.10 0.37 -11.43
C PRO A 96 -13.52 -0.99 -11.82
N LEU A 97 -14.40 -1.96 -12.06
CA LEU A 97 -14.03 -3.33 -12.43
C LEU A 97 -13.53 -3.45 -13.88
N VAL A 98 -13.82 -2.43 -14.71
CA VAL A 98 -13.42 -2.38 -16.12
C VAL A 98 -12.54 -1.18 -16.40
N ARG A 99 -11.57 -1.35 -17.31
CA ARG A 99 -10.79 -0.23 -17.87
C ARG A 99 -11.71 0.75 -18.62
N THR A 100 -11.19 1.92 -18.95
CA THR A 100 -11.91 2.84 -19.85
C THR A 100 -12.11 2.24 -21.25
N PRO A 101 -13.27 2.49 -21.91
CA PRO A 101 -13.46 2.10 -23.31
C PRO A 101 -12.54 2.84 -24.29
N ILE A 102 -11.88 3.94 -23.88
CA ILE A 102 -11.02 4.76 -24.75
C ILE A 102 -9.56 4.27 -24.78
N TYR A 103 -9.20 3.32 -23.92
CA TYR A 103 -7.81 2.89 -23.70
C TYR A 103 -7.10 2.50 -25.00
N LYS A 104 -5.87 2.99 -25.22
CA LYS A 104 -5.16 2.88 -26.52
C LYS A 104 -4.77 1.46 -26.95
N ALA A 105 -4.51 0.54 -26.03
CA ALA A 105 -4.04 -0.79 -26.41
C ALA A 105 -5.11 -1.59 -27.17
N LYS A 106 -4.66 -2.60 -27.95
CA LYS A 106 -5.50 -3.65 -28.59
C LYS A 106 -6.24 -4.45 -27.51
N GLY A 107 -7.26 -3.83 -26.95
CA GLY A 107 -8.04 -4.35 -25.86
C GLY A 107 -9.22 -5.15 -26.36
N LYS A 108 -9.45 -6.33 -25.79
CA LYS A 108 -10.65 -7.14 -25.98
C LYS A 108 -11.93 -6.31 -25.76
N TYR A 109 -12.89 -6.45 -26.66
CA TYR A 109 -14.28 -6.03 -26.43
C TYR A 109 -14.85 -6.76 -25.22
N ILE A 110 -15.77 -6.13 -24.49
CA ILE A 110 -16.44 -6.82 -23.38
C ILE A 110 -17.42 -7.84 -23.99
N ALA A 111 -17.17 -9.11 -23.72
CA ALA A 111 -17.99 -10.22 -24.19
C ALA A 111 -19.17 -10.48 -23.23
N ALA A 112 -20.19 -11.19 -23.69
CA ALA A 112 -21.34 -11.53 -22.85
C ALA A 112 -20.97 -12.44 -21.66
N ASN A 113 -19.86 -13.20 -21.78
CA ASN A 113 -19.33 -14.13 -20.80
C ASN A 113 -18.14 -13.57 -19.99
N ASP A 114 -17.94 -12.25 -19.98
CA ASP A 114 -16.89 -11.63 -19.17
C ASP A 114 -17.13 -11.86 -17.66
N LEU A 115 -16.06 -11.83 -16.85
CA LEU A 115 -16.05 -12.22 -15.44
C LEU A 115 -17.09 -11.46 -14.60
N HIS A 116 -17.34 -10.20 -14.95
CA HIS A 116 -18.27 -9.31 -14.26
C HIS A 116 -19.67 -9.28 -14.87
N ARG A 117 -19.90 -10.04 -15.96
CA ARG A 117 -21.18 -10.14 -16.71
C ARG A 117 -21.95 -8.82 -16.83
N PRO A 118 -21.31 -7.71 -17.27
CA PRO A 118 -21.97 -6.41 -17.33
C PRO A 118 -23.20 -6.45 -18.24
N GLY A 119 -24.20 -5.60 -17.95
CA GLY A 119 -25.46 -5.56 -18.67
C GLY A 119 -25.32 -5.37 -20.20
N VAL A 120 -26.34 -5.76 -20.96
CA VAL A 120 -26.32 -5.68 -22.44
C VAL A 120 -26.05 -4.24 -22.91
N PHE A 121 -26.70 -3.25 -22.31
CA PHE A 121 -26.54 -1.84 -22.66
C PHE A 121 -25.14 -1.32 -22.33
N PHE A 122 -24.61 -1.68 -21.15
CA PHE A 122 -23.23 -1.39 -20.76
C PHE A 122 -22.23 -1.87 -21.80
N ARG A 123 -22.30 -3.15 -22.16
CA ARG A 123 -21.42 -3.76 -23.17
C ARG A 123 -21.55 -3.06 -24.52
N THR A 124 -22.78 -2.75 -24.93
CA THR A 124 -23.07 -2.08 -26.20
C THR A 124 -22.41 -0.71 -26.26
N LEU A 125 -22.61 0.15 -25.26
CA LEU A 125 -21.99 1.48 -25.25
C LEU A 125 -20.46 1.38 -25.15
N PHE A 126 -19.95 0.52 -24.27
CA PHE A 126 -18.52 0.29 -24.10
C PHE A 126 -17.86 -0.09 -25.42
N ASN A 127 -18.40 -1.10 -26.09
CA ASN A 127 -17.86 -1.62 -27.35
C ASN A 127 -18.03 -0.61 -28.49
N LYS A 128 -19.09 0.21 -28.49
CA LYS A 128 -19.30 1.32 -29.43
C LYS A 128 -18.19 2.38 -29.29
N ILE A 129 -17.91 2.85 -28.06
CA ILE A 129 -16.83 3.81 -27.79
C ILE A 129 -15.47 3.18 -28.16
N LYS A 130 -15.24 1.93 -27.78
CA LYS A 130 -13.98 1.22 -28.09
C LYS A 130 -13.74 1.10 -29.60
N LEU A 131 -14.78 0.77 -30.36
CA LEU A 131 -14.70 0.66 -31.82
C LEU A 131 -14.35 2.01 -32.46
N GLN A 132 -14.96 3.10 -32.00
CA GLN A 132 -14.73 4.45 -32.53
C GLN A 132 -13.38 5.05 -32.10
N THR A 133 -12.75 4.53 -31.04
CA THR A 133 -11.44 5.00 -30.54
C THR A 133 -10.23 4.16 -31.02
N GLY A 134 -10.43 2.92 -31.48
CA GLY A 134 -9.39 1.88 -31.61
C GLY A 134 -8.57 1.78 -32.93
N GLY A 135 -8.69 2.71 -33.87
CA GLY A 135 -7.61 2.98 -34.85
C GLY A 135 -7.30 2.00 -36.00
N SER A 136 -7.97 0.86 -36.17
CA SER A 136 -7.82 0.04 -37.41
C SER A 136 -9.06 0.00 -38.29
N GLY A 137 -10.26 0.21 -37.72
CA GLY A 137 -11.51 0.47 -38.46
C GLY A 137 -11.91 1.94 -38.49
N ALA A 138 -11.22 2.80 -37.73
CA ALA A 138 -11.52 4.23 -37.66
C ALA A 138 -11.19 4.98 -38.96
N SER A 139 -10.31 4.42 -39.81
CA SER A 139 -9.98 5.03 -41.12
C SER A 139 -11.11 4.96 -42.13
N SER A 140 -12.11 4.07 -41.92
CA SER A 140 -13.28 3.90 -42.80
C SER A 140 -14.58 4.47 -42.24
N ILE A 141 -14.60 4.82 -40.94
CA ILE A 141 -15.75 5.46 -40.30
C ILE A 141 -15.39 6.95 -40.23
N GLY A 142 -16.14 7.80 -40.93
CA GLY A 142 -15.80 9.23 -41.09
C GLY A 142 -15.41 9.92 -39.78
N SER A 143 -14.58 10.97 -39.86
CA SER A 143 -14.01 11.72 -38.73
C SER A 143 -15.03 12.36 -37.77
N ASP A 144 -16.33 12.13 -37.97
CA ASP A 144 -17.44 12.77 -37.31
C ASP A 144 -18.16 11.83 -36.31
N THR A 145 -17.51 10.73 -35.90
CA THR A 145 -18.10 9.88 -34.86
C THR A 145 -18.06 10.57 -33.50
N PRO A 146 -19.15 10.52 -32.72
CA PRO A 146 -19.23 11.20 -31.44
C PRO A 146 -18.17 10.73 -30.43
N TYR A 147 -17.76 9.45 -30.47
CA TYR A 147 -16.78 8.88 -29.53
C TYR A 147 -15.36 8.76 -30.09
N ALA A 148 -15.01 9.49 -31.15
CA ALA A 148 -13.64 9.51 -31.65
C ALA A 148 -12.68 9.97 -30.54
N ARG A 149 -11.48 9.38 -30.46
CA ARG A 149 -10.50 9.76 -29.43
C ARG A 149 -10.11 11.24 -29.53
N ASP A 150 -10.04 11.78 -30.75
CA ASP A 150 -9.77 13.20 -30.99
C ASP A 150 -10.89 14.11 -30.51
N THR A 151 -12.14 13.62 -30.49
CA THR A 151 -13.26 14.35 -29.87
C THR A 151 -13.06 14.44 -28.37
N PHE A 152 -12.69 13.35 -27.68
CA PHE A 152 -12.34 13.43 -26.26
C PHE A 152 -11.14 14.34 -26.00
N ASN A 153 -10.09 14.27 -26.82
CA ASN A 153 -8.94 15.16 -26.69
C ASN A 153 -9.37 16.63 -26.81
N ARG A 154 -10.09 17.00 -27.87
CA ARG A 154 -10.60 18.38 -28.08
C ARG A 154 -11.48 18.85 -26.94
N ILE A 155 -12.36 17.98 -26.42
CA ILE A 155 -13.23 18.30 -25.29
C ILE A 155 -12.40 18.58 -24.04
N PHE A 156 -11.41 17.73 -23.73
CA PHE A 156 -10.50 17.99 -22.61
C PHE A 156 -9.56 19.19 -22.83
N ASP A 157 -9.21 19.54 -24.07
CA ASP A 157 -8.43 20.76 -24.37
C ASP A 157 -9.27 22.04 -24.22
N ALA A 158 -10.58 21.95 -24.47
CA ALA A 158 -11.50 23.08 -24.35
C ALA A 158 -12.05 23.26 -22.92
N ALA A 159 -12.10 22.19 -22.13
CA ALA A 159 -12.55 22.20 -20.74
C ALA A 159 -11.46 22.71 -19.80
N SER A 160 -11.83 23.14 -18.59
CA SER A 160 -10.84 23.43 -17.55
C SER A 160 -10.16 22.12 -17.08
N ASP A 161 -8.91 22.20 -16.60
CA ASP A 161 -8.22 21.09 -15.93
C ASP A 161 -9.00 20.50 -14.75
N HIS A 162 -10.00 21.22 -14.26
CA HIS A 162 -10.85 20.82 -13.15
C HIS A 162 -12.18 20.23 -13.58
N ASP A 163 -12.55 20.28 -14.86
CA ASP A 163 -13.85 19.81 -15.32
C ASP A 163 -13.81 18.31 -15.66
N ALA A 164 -14.89 17.62 -15.31
CA ALA A 164 -15.05 16.21 -15.64
C ALA A 164 -15.74 16.06 -17.01
N VAL A 165 -15.55 14.91 -17.65
CA VAL A 165 -16.21 14.56 -18.90
C VAL A 165 -17.04 13.30 -18.70
N VAL A 166 -18.24 13.29 -19.27
CA VAL A 166 -19.14 12.15 -19.25
C VAL A 166 -19.39 11.66 -20.67
N ALA A 167 -19.34 10.35 -20.88
CA ALA A 167 -19.82 9.70 -22.10
C ALA A 167 -21.01 8.81 -21.80
N SER A 168 -22.09 8.95 -22.57
CA SER A 168 -23.35 8.20 -22.38
C SER A 168 -23.90 7.78 -23.74
N ASN A 169 -24.98 6.99 -23.78
CA ASN A 169 -25.65 6.68 -25.06
C ASN A 169 -26.68 7.76 -25.49
N SER A 170 -26.64 8.96 -24.90
CA SER A 170 -27.53 10.07 -25.27
C SER A 170 -27.33 10.49 -26.74
N GLU A 171 -28.44 10.65 -27.47
CA GLU A 171 -28.42 11.14 -28.85
C GLU A 171 -28.11 12.64 -28.93
N ALA A 172 -28.57 13.41 -27.93
CA ALA A 172 -28.36 14.85 -27.87
C ALA A 172 -26.95 15.21 -27.43
N ASN A 173 -26.45 14.55 -26.37
CA ASN A 173 -25.16 14.85 -25.74
C ASN A 173 -24.42 13.55 -25.39
N SER A 174 -23.91 12.90 -26.43
CA SER A 174 -23.13 11.66 -26.30
C SER A 174 -21.86 11.84 -25.45
N ILE A 175 -21.22 13.01 -25.53
CA ILE A 175 -20.14 13.43 -24.62
C ILE A 175 -20.49 14.81 -24.06
N LEU A 176 -20.36 14.98 -22.75
CA LEU A 176 -20.71 16.19 -22.02
C LEU A 176 -19.56 16.60 -21.09
N VAL A 177 -19.23 17.89 -21.05
CA VAL A 177 -18.37 18.48 -20.02
C VAL A 177 -19.23 18.85 -18.81
N LEU A 178 -18.78 18.48 -17.62
CA LEU A 178 -19.42 18.81 -16.36
C LEU A 178 -18.65 19.95 -15.69
N ASP A 179 -18.95 21.19 -16.03
CA ASP A 179 -18.41 22.40 -15.41
C ASP A 179 -19.26 22.90 -14.21
N GLN A 180 -20.47 22.38 -14.08
CA GLN A 180 -21.46 22.73 -13.04
C GLN A 180 -22.22 21.49 -12.53
N ASP A 181 -23.10 21.69 -11.53
CA ASP A 181 -24.04 20.66 -11.08
C ASP A 181 -24.92 20.21 -12.26
N TYR A 182 -25.04 18.90 -12.45
CA TYR A 182 -25.74 18.32 -13.59
C TYR A 182 -26.72 17.25 -13.15
N ARG A 183 -27.95 17.35 -13.64
CA ARG A 183 -28.99 16.34 -13.41
C ARG A 183 -28.98 15.34 -14.56
N LEU A 184 -28.74 14.07 -14.23
CA LEU A 184 -28.83 12.96 -15.17
C LEU A 184 -30.24 12.37 -15.09
N ASP A 185 -31.05 12.60 -16.11
CA ASP A 185 -32.36 11.96 -16.27
C ASP A 185 -32.27 10.79 -17.26
N VAL A 186 -32.83 9.64 -16.88
CA VAL A 186 -32.97 8.47 -17.74
C VAL A 186 -34.45 8.11 -17.85
N GLU A 187 -34.97 8.18 -19.06
CA GLU A 187 -36.35 7.83 -19.40
C GLU A 187 -36.37 6.49 -20.11
N THR A 188 -37.07 5.52 -19.52
CA THR A 188 -37.39 4.23 -20.13
C THR A 188 -38.90 4.01 -20.05
N THR A 189 -39.38 2.85 -19.57
CA THR A 189 -40.76 2.71 -19.09
C THR A 189 -40.99 3.42 -17.76
N THR A 190 -39.90 3.73 -17.05
CA THR A 190 -39.87 4.54 -15.83
C THR A 190 -38.84 5.65 -15.97
N THR A 191 -39.08 6.79 -15.32
CA THR A 191 -38.10 7.87 -15.21
C THR A 191 -37.32 7.72 -13.92
N ALA A 192 -36.00 7.70 -14.01
CA ALA A 192 -35.11 7.82 -12.86
C ALA A 192 -34.15 8.98 -13.07
N HIS A 193 -33.71 9.58 -11.97
CA HIS A 193 -32.75 10.67 -12.02
C HIS A 193 -31.76 10.58 -10.88
N LEU A 194 -30.57 11.15 -11.09
CA LEU A 194 -29.58 11.44 -10.07
C LEU A 194 -28.92 12.78 -10.38
N ASN A 195 -28.32 13.42 -9.37
CA ASN A 195 -27.54 14.63 -9.59
C ASN A 195 -26.05 14.31 -9.49
N ILE A 196 -25.26 14.79 -10.44
CA ILE A 196 -23.81 14.87 -10.32
C ILE A 196 -23.49 16.28 -9.84
N ILE A 197 -23.10 16.42 -8.57
CA ILE A 197 -22.88 17.71 -7.93
C ILE A 197 -21.38 18.01 -7.80
N ARG A 198 -21.01 19.27 -7.98
CA ARG A 198 -19.64 19.79 -7.97
C ARG A 198 -19.45 20.63 -6.71
N ARG A 199 -18.49 20.29 -5.84
CA ARG A 199 -18.26 20.99 -4.57
C ARG A 199 -16.80 21.36 -4.40
N ALA A 200 -16.54 22.61 -4.06
CA ALA A 200 -15.20 23.09 -3.71
C ALA A 200 -14.90 22.79 -2.24
N ALA A 201 -13.66 22.41 -1.95
CA ALA A 201 -13.16 22.37 -0.58
C ALA A 201 -12.70 23.78 -0.17
N PRO A 202 -12.74 24.15 1.13
CA PRO A 202 -12.41 25.51 1.59
C PRO A 202 -11.02 26.04 1.20
N GLU A 203 -10.05 25.14 0.94
CA GLU A 203 -8.63 25.47 0.74
C GLU A 203 -8.07 24.97 -0.60
N GLU A 204 -8.91 24.54 -1.53
CA GLU A 204 -8.44 24.05 -2.84
C GLU A 204 -9.14 24.68 -4.03
N ASP A 205 -8.36 24.90 -5.08
CA ASP A 205 -8.83 25.42 -6.36
C ASP A 205 -9.62 24.37 -7.17
N SER A 206 -9.46 23.07 -6.86
CA SER A 206 -10.10 21.99 -7.63
C SER A 206 -11.34 21.40 -6.92
N PRO A 207 -12.55 21.54 -7.49
CA PRO A 207 -13.74 20.93 -6.94
C PRO A 207 -13.76 19.41 -7.10
N GLY A 208 -14.40 18.75 -6.14
CA GLY A 208 -14.76 17.33 -6.19
C GLY A 208 -16.11 17.14 -6.88
N TYR A 209 -16.30 15.98 -7.49
CA TYR A 209 -17.58 15.55 -8.05
C TYR A 209 -18.21 14.49 -7.15
N PHE A 210 -19.52 14.55 -6.97
CA PHE A 210 -20.27 13.63 -6.14
C PHE A 210 -21.55 13.21 -6.86
N ILE A 211 -22.08 12.04 -6.52
CA ILE A 211 -23.40 11.60 -6.97
C ILE A 211 -24.35 11.79 -5.80
N GLU A 212 -25.45 12.48 -6.03
CA GLU A 212 -26.56 12.61 -5.11
C GLU A 212 -27.72 11.76 -5.64
N LEU A 213 -27.98 10.64 -4.96
CA LEU A 213 -29.05 9.71 -5.29
C LEU A 213 -30.30 10.06 -4.46
N PRO A 214 -31.40 10.49 -5.11
CA PRO A 214 -32.63 10.85 -4.41
C PRO A 214 -33.26 9.65 -3.69
N ALA A 215 -34.19 9.94 -2.79
CA ALA A 215 -35.00 8.94 -2.11
C ALA A 215 -35.68 7.99 -3.12
N LEU A 216 -35.71 6.70 -2.79
CA LEU A 216 -36.23 5.61 -3.61
C LEU A 216 -35.47 5.39 -4.93
N GLY A 217 -34.35 6.08 -5.13
CA GLY A 217 -33.48 5.89 -6.29
C GLY A 217 -32.61 4.63 -6.16
N SER A 218 -32.21 4.07 -7.31
CA SER A 218 -31.21 3.01 -7.39
C SER A 218 -30.22 3.30 -8.51
N VAL A 219 -28.94 3.09 -8.25
CA VAL A 219 -27.85 3.31 -9.20
C VAL A 219 -26.77 2.24 -9.02
N THR A 220 -26.20 1.76 -10.12
CA THR A 220 -25.02 0.91 -10.08
C THR A 220 -23.77 1.75 -10.30
N ILE A 221 -22.84 1.73 -9.33
CA ILE A 221 -21.57 2.45 -9.39
C ILE A 221 -20.46 1.41 -9.34
N ASN A 222 -19.59 1.43 -10.35
CA ASN A 222 -18.44 0.52 -10.47
C ASN A 222 -18.83 -0.97 -10.35
N GLY A 223 -20.01 -1.34 -10.85
CA GLY A 223 -20.52 -2.72 -10.84
C GLY A 223 -21.26 -3.11 -9.55
N ARG A 224 -21.38 -2.22 -8.56
CA ARG A 224 -22.18 -2.45 -7.35
C ARG A 224 -23.43 -1.58 -7.35
N THR A 225 -24.60 -2.20 -7.16
CA THR A 225 -25.89 -1.50 -7.07
C THR A 225 -26.14 -0.98 -5.67
N PHE A 226 -26.55 0.27 -5.58
CA PHE A 226 -26.95 0.96 -4.36
C PHE A 226 -28.39 1.45 -4.52
N SER A 227 -29.17 1.37 -3.43
CA SER A 227 -30.56 1.81 -3.41
C SER A 227 -30.81 2.66 -2.19
N ASN A 228 -31.41 3.85 -2.37
CA ASN A 228 -31.79 4.74 -1.28
C ASN A 228 -33.22 4.43 -0.85
N ILE A 229 -33.44 3.27 -0.23
CA ILE A 229 -34.76 2.81 0.22
C ILE A 229 -34.90 2.95 1.74
N LEU A 230 -36.15 3.09 2.22
CA LEU A 230 -36.44 3.18 3.66
C LEU A 230 -36.06 1.86 4.32
N ALA A 231 -35.32 1.92 5.44
CA ALA A 231 -35.12 0.75 6.27
C ALA A 231 -36.47 0.24 6.79
N GLU A 232 -36.65 -1.08 6.81
CA GLU A 232 -37.85 -1.72 7.36
C GLU A 232 -38.06 -1.25 8.82
N GLY A 233 -39.20 -0.61 9.09
CA GLY A 233 -39.53 -0.04 10.41
C GLY A 233 -39.42 1.48 10.53
N THR A 234 -39.02 2.20 9.47
CA THR A 234 -39.03 3.67 9.47
C THR A 234 -40.47 4.21 9.43
N THR A 235 -40.80 5.20 10.26
CA THR A 235 -42.16 5.77 10.37
C THR A 235 -42.61 6.42 9.05
N PRO A 236 -43.82 6.13 8.56
CA PRO A 236 -44.38 6.80 7.39
C PRO A 236 -44.41 8.32 7.59
N GLY A 237 -43.67 9.07 6.76
CA GLY A 237 -43.65 10.54 6.80
C GLY A 237 -42.28 11.18 7.02
N THR A 238 -41.23 10.43 7.35
CA THR A 238 -39.86 10.96 7.34
C THR A 238 -39.31 10.94 5.90
N ALA A 239 -39.00 12.11 5.36
CA ALA A 239 -38.34 12.21 4.06
C ALA A 239 -36.92 11.63 4.17
N LEU A 240 -36.59 10.64 3.36
CA LEU A 240 -35.23 10.10 3.28
C LEU A 240 -34.27 11.17 2.75
N PRO A 241 -33.16 11.44 3.43
CA PRO A 241 -32.11 12.28 2.87
C PRO A 241 -31.52 11.62 1.62
N PRO A 242 -30.98 12.42 0.68
CA PRO A 242 -30.29 11.85 -0.46
C PRO A 242 -29.02 11.12 -0.02
N LEU A 243 -28.64 10.11 -0.79
CA LEU A 243 -27.41 9.35 -0.56
C LEU A 243 -26.29 9.95 -1.42
N ILE A 244 -25.23 10.42 -0.77
CA ILE A 244 -24.10 11.09 -1.44
C ILE A 244 -22.97 10.08 -1.67
N PHE A 245 -22.44 9.99 -2.89
CA PHE A 245 -21.26 9.20 -3.22
C PHE A 245 -20.12 10.10 -3.66
N GLY A 246 -18.92 9.86 -3.15
CA GLY A 246 -17.71 10.49 -3.67
C GLY A 246 -16.76 11.00 -2.59
N PRO A 247 -15.72 11.75 -2.98
CA PRO A 247 -15.52 12.32 -4.31
C PRO A 247 -15.23 11.25 -5.39
N LEU A 248 -15.66 11.52 -6.63
CA LEU A 248 -15.31 10.73 -7.81
C LEU A 248 -13.90 11.10 -8.27
N LEU A 249 -12.90 10.39 -7.75
CA LEU A 249 -11.49 10.75 -7.92
C LEU A 249 -10.89 10.40 -9.29
N ARG A 250 -11.53 9.52 -10.05
CA ARG A 250 -11.00 8.95 -11.30
C ARG A 250 -12.14 8.42 -12.18
N PHE A 251 -11.79 7.72 -13.26
CA PHE A 251 -12.73 6.97 -14.08
C PHE A 251 -13.75 6.24 -13.20
N THR A 252 -15.04 6.42 -13.49
CA THR A 252 -16.14 5.81 -12.74
C THR A 252 -17.21 5.35 -13.72
N THR A 253 -17.76 4.15 -13.52
CA THR A 253 -18.84 3.63 -14.34
C THR A 253 -20.16 3.72 -13.58
N LEU A 254 -21.18 4.29 -14.19
CA LEU A 254 -22.52 4.44 -13.63
C LEU A 254 -23.53 3.69 -14.50
N GLU A 255 -24.52 3.05 -13.91
CA GLU A 255 -25.70 2.56 -14.62
C GLU A 255 -26.97 2.97 -13.89
N LEU A 256 -27.83 3.72 -14.56
CA LEU A 256 -29.13 4.15 -14.07
C LEU A 256 -30.22 3.56 -14.99
N LEU A 257 -31.12 2.74 -14.46
CA LEU A 257 -32.09 1.97 -15.26
C LEU A 257 -31.46 1.20 -16.44
N SER A 258 -30.32 0.56 -16.18
CA SER A 258 -29.50 -0.12 -17.20
C SER A 258 -28.90 0.78 -18.27
N GLN A 259 -29.03 2.11 -18.19
CA GLN A 259 -28.33 3.03 -19.10
C GLN A 259 -26.93 3.34 -18.56
N PRO A 260 -25.87 2.94 -19.27
CA PRO A 260 -24.50 3.17 -18.83
C PRO A 260 -24.05 4.61 -19.08
N VAL A 261 -23.28 5.12 -18.13
CA VAL A 261 -22.62 6.42 -18.17
C VAL A 261 -21.18 6.26 -17.70
N PHE A 262 -20.23 6.72 -18.50
CA PHE A 262 -18.79 6.68 -18.22
C PHE A 262 -18.32 8.06 -17.79
N PHE A 263 -17.94 8.20 -16.53
CA PHE A 263 -17.41 9.43 -15.95
C PHE A 263 -15.88 9.42 -15.99
N PHE A 264 -15.29 10.51 -16.44
CA PHE A 264 -13.85 10.74 -16.52
C PHE A 264 -13.52 12.00 -15.71
N ARG A 265 -12.76 11.85 -14.62
CA ARG A 265 -12.39 12.99 -13.77
C ARG A 265 -11.39 13.90 -14.47
N SER A 266 -10.48 13.33 -15.23
CA SER A 266 -9.43 14.06 -15.96
C SER A 266 -9.05 13.39 -17.28
N ARG A 267 -8.27 14.08 -18.11
CA ARG A 267 -7.69 13.51 -19.34
C ARG A 267 -6.92 12.21 -19.10
N ARG A 268 -6.29 12.04 -17.93
CA ARG A 268 -5.54 10.82 -17.58
C ARG A 268 -6.44 9.59 -17.50
N ASP A 269 -7.74 9.77 -17.22
CA ASP A 269 -8.70 8.69 -17.16
C ASP A 269 -9.03 8.08 -18.53
N MET A 270 -8.69 8.75 -19.64
CA MET A 270 -8.78 8.17 -20.98
C MET A 270 -7.82 6.98 -21.18
N ASP A 271 -6.79 6.92 -20.35
CA ASP A 271 -5.82 5.82 -20.34
C ASP A 271 -5.98 4.96 -19.07
N PHE A 272 -7.08 5.11 -18.33
CA PHE A 272 -7.37 4.31 -17.14
C PHE A 272 -7.50 2.83 -17.49
N THR A 273 -6.56 2.03 -16.98
CA THR A 273 -6.71 0.58 -16.93
C THR A 273 -6.98 0.17 -15.50
N THR A 274 -8.12 -0.45 -15.26
CA THR A 274 -8.15 -1.47 -14.21
C THR A 274 -7.14 -2.51 -14.66
N PRO A 275 -6.10 -2.82 -13.88
CA PRO A 275 -5.37 -4.04 -14.16
C PRO A 275 -6.38 -5.16 -13.95
N ILE A 276 -6.85 -5.80 -15.03
CA ILE A 276 -6.69 -7.27 -15.07
C ILE A 276 -5.22 -7.42 -14.78
N ALA A 277 -4.86 -8.05 -13.66
CA ALA A 277 -3.47 -8.29 -13.30
C ALA A 277 -2.71 -8.55 -14.59
N SER A 278 -1.96 -7.56 -15.06
CA SER A 278 -1.26 -7.72 -16.32
C SER A 278 -0.28 -8.83 -15.98
N ASN A 279 -0.13 -9.82 -16.87
CA ASN A 279 0.96 -10.77 -16.77
C ASN A 279 2.33 -10.06 -16.99
N ASN A 280 2.39 -8.73 -16.80
CA ASN A 280 3.59 -7.94 -16.76
C ASN A 280 3.92 -7.63 -15.29
N PRO A 281 4.85 -8.38 -14.69
CA PRO A 281 5.37 -8.12 -13.34
C PRO A 281 5.86 -6.68 -13.13
N GLY A 282 6.21 -5.95 -14.20
CA GLY A 282 6.59 -4.53 -14.12
C GLY A 282 5.48 -3.62 -13.60
N ASP A 283 4.22 -3.84 -13.96
CA ASP A 283 3.10 -3.01 -13.49
C ASP A 283 2.69 -3.37 -12.05
N TYR A 284 2.84 -4.65 -11.66
CA TYR A 284 2.67 -5.10 -10.29
C TYR A 284 3.73 -4.50 -9.37
N LEU A 285 5.01 -4.57 -9.78
CA LEU A 285 6.10 -3.92 -9.07
C LEU A 285 5.87 -2.41 -9.02
N ALA A 286 5.56 -1.73 -10.13
CA ALA A 286 5.32 -0.29 -10.12
C ALA A 286 4.16 0.11 -9.19
N SER A 287 3.04 -0.61 -9.17
CA SER A 287 1.89 -0.27 -8.31
C SER A 287 2.10 -0.60 -6.84
N HIS A 288 2.78 -1.71 -6.52
CA HIS A 288 3.14 -2.05 -5.14
C HIS A 288 4.23 -1.12 -4.63
N PHE A 289 5.19 -0.77 -5.48
CA PHE A 289 6.27 0.14 -5.17
C PHE A 289 5.80 1.59 -5.05
N LEU A 290 4.85 2.05 -5.86
CA LEU A 290 4.22 3.37 -5.64
C LEU A 290 3.54 3.45 -4.26
N ARG A 291 2.96 2.36 -3.75
CA ARG A 291 2.47 2.32 -2.35
C ARG A 291 3.60 2.40 -1.32
N ILE A 292 4.79 1.87 -1.62
CA ILE A 292 6.00 2.02 -0.79
C ILE A 292 6.41 3.50 -0.77
N MET A 293 6.39 4.17 -1.93
CA MET A 293 6.71 5.59 -2.06
C MET A 293 5.67 6.51 -1.38
N GLU A 294 4.43 6.04 -1.20
CA GLU A 294 3.37 6.76 -0.50
C GLU A 294 3.49 6.65 1.04
N GLN A 295 4.24 5.66 1.56
CA GLN A 295 4.57 5.60 2.99
C GLN A 295 5.67 6.60 3.33
N PRO A 296 5.71 7.17 4.55
CA PRO A 296 6.83 8.01 4.96
C PRO A 296 8.12 7.16 4.98
N GLU A 297 8.92 7.32 3.93
CA GLU A 297 10.19 6.64 3.67
C GLU A 297 11.20 6.54 4.83
N PRO A 298 11.25 7.49 5.80
CA PRO A 298 12.16 7.38 6.93
C PRO A 298 12.03 6.07 7.70
N ARG A 299 10.87 5.38 7.62
CA ARG A 299 10.60 4.14 8.35
C ARG A 299 11.50 2.97 7.98
N PHE A 300 11.84 2.76 6.70
CA PHE A 300 12.62 1.58 6.29
C PHE A 300 14.07 1.64 6.77
N ILE A 301 14.69 2.82 6.64
CA ILE A 301 16.03 3.06 7.16
C ILE A 301 15.97 3.06 8.69
N ALA A 302 15.04 3.81 9.30
CA ALA A 302 14.93 3.93 10.75
C ALA A 302 14.72 2.58 11.44
N GLY A 303 13.94 1.64 10.88
CA GLY A 303 13.74 0.31 11.47
C GLY A 303 15.05 -0.47 11.67
N VAL A 304 15.94 -0.44 10.67
CA VAL A 304 17.27 -1.06 10.78
C VAL A 304 18.15 -0.30 11.78
N LEU A 305 18.18 1.03 11.71
CA LEU A 305 18.98 1.84 12.63
C LEU A 305 18.55 1.64 14.08
N VAL A 306 17.24 1.59 14.33
CA VAL A 306 16.67 1.29 15.64
C VAL A 306 17.07 -0.12 16.09
N GLY A 307 16.96 -1.11 15.21
CA GLY A 307 17.36 -2.49 15.50
C GLY A 307 18.83 -2.61 15.90
N ILE A 308 19.70 -1.80 15.29
CA ILE A 308 21.12 -1.72 15.64
C ILE A 308 21.31 -0.97 16.95
N ASN A 309 20.69 0.20 17.11
CA ASN A 309 20.77 1.02 18.32
C ASN A 309 20.34 0.24 19.57
N ALA A 310 19.32 -0.62 19.47
CA ALA A 310 18.86 -1.47 20.56
C ALA A 310 19.92 -2.47 21.07
N ARG A 311 20.98 -2.71 20.29
CA ARG A 311 22.11 -3.58 20.65
C ARG A 311 23.36 -2.82 21.07
N GLN A 312 23.38 -1.51 20.89
CA GLN A 312 24.52 -0.66 21.17
C GLN A 312 24.28 0.13 22.47
N PRO A 313 25.35 0.46 23.22
CA PRO A 313 25.26 1.37 24.36
C PRO A 313 24.66 2.73 23.96
N ILE A 314 24.09 3.45 24.92
CA ILE A 314 23.48 4.79 24.71
C ILE A 314 24.50 5.85 24.24
N GLU A 315 25.80 5.60 24.31
CA GLU A 315 26.82 6.46 23.71
C GLU A 315 27.10 6.14 22.23
N LEU A 316 26.74 4.94 21.74
CA LEU A 316 27.01 4.46 20.38
C LEU A 316 25.74 4.32 19.53
N GLY A 317 25.90 4.20 18.21
CA GLY A 317 24.81 3.98 17.28
C GLY A 317 24.50 5.17 16.39
N PHE A 318 23.35 5.11 15.75
CA PHE A 318 22.90 6.09 14.77
C PHE A 318 21.99 7.12 15.39
N SER A 319 21.99 8.33 14.83
CA SER A 319 20.92 9.29 15.07
C SER A 319 19.69 8.86 14.25
N ILE A 320 18.49 8.95 14.81
CA ILE A 320 17.25 8.57 14.12
C ILE A 320 16.55 9.85 13.60
N PRO A 321 16.18 9.92 12.31
CA PRO A 321 15.43 11.07 11.81
C PRO A 321 14.03 11.11 12.43
N THR A 322 13.73 12.18 13.16
CA THR A 322 12.39 12.46 13.69
C THR A 322 11.54 13.07 12.58
N THR A 323 10.77 12.25 11.85
CA THR A 323 9.67 12.77 11.02
C THR A 323 8.36 12.53 11.72
N ILE A 324 7.72 13.61 12.20
CA ILE A 324 6.27 13.90 12.15
C ILE A 324 6.08 15.32 12.72
N GLY A 325 5.47 16.21 11.93
CA GLY A 325 4.76 17.38 12.46
C GLY A 325 5.52 18.70 12.50
N ASP A 326 6.60 18.82 13.27
CA ASP A 326 7.34 20.10 13.40
C ASP A 326 8.80 19.92 13.87
N GLN A 327 9.67 19.92 12.87
CA GLN A 327 11.07 20.38 12.79
C GLN A 327 11.93 20.45 14.07
N ARG A 328 12.73 19.39 14.34
CA ARG A 328 14.20 19.47 14.58
C ARG A 328 14.84 18.11 14.33
N ILE A 329 15.80 18.01 13.40
CA ILE A 329 16.68 16.83 13.30
C ILE A 329 17.56 16.81 14.55
N ILE A 330 17.47 15.75 15.35
CA ILE A 330 18.32 15.58 16.52
C ILE A 330 19.58 14.85 16.07
N LEU A 331 20.67 15.60 15.86
CA LEU A 331 21.99 15.02 15.68
C LEU A 331 22.62 14.80 17.06
N ARG A 332 22.94 13.56 17.37
CA ARG A 332 23.84 13.28 18.50
C ARG A 332 25.28 13.41 18.03
N LEU A 333 26.10 14.04 18.87
CA LEU A 333 27.53 14.22 18.60
C LEU A 333 28.22 12.87 18.38
N GLY A 334 29.03 12.78 17.32
CA GLY A 334 29.74 11.54 16.92
C GLY A 334 28.88 10.50 16.18
N ARG A 335 27.55 10.53 16.29
CA ARG A 335 26.67 9.54 15.68
C ARG A 335 26.28 9.91 14.24
N PRO A 336 26.51 9.03 13.25
CA PRO A 336 26.01 9.24 11.90
C PRO A 336 24.48 9.20 11.85
N LEU A 337 23.90 10.09 11.06
CA LEU A 337 22.51 10.10 10.64
C LEU A 337 22.46 9.66 9.17
N LEU A 338 21.64 8.66 8.86
CA LEU A 338 21.35 8.25 7.48
C LEU A 338 19.93 8.68 7.12
N LEU A 339 19.79 9.44 6.04
CA LEU A 339 18.53 10.02 5.62
C LEU A 339 18.34 9.86 4.11
N ALA A 340 17.24 9.24 3.71
CA ALA A 340 16.77 9.31 2.32
C ALA A 340 16.20 10.72 2.07
N LEU A 341 16.73 11.43 1.08
CA LEU A 341 16.26 12.74 0.68
C LEU A 341 15.56 12.65 -0.68
N PRO A 342 14.29 13.11 -0.80
CA PRO A 342 13.64 13.26 -2.08
C PRO A 342 14.33 14.34 -2.89
N VAL A 343 14.72 14.03 -4.12
CA VAL A 343 15.28 15.00 -5.05
C VAL A 343 14.59 14.84 -6.42
N LYS A 344 13.56 15.67 -6.65
CA LYS A 344 12.63 15.57 -7.79
C LYS A 344 11.87 14.24 -7.80
N SER A 345 12.15 13.38 -8.76
CA SER A 345 11.52 12.07 -8.96
C SER A 345 12.37 10.91 -8.44
N SER A 346 13.52 11.20 -7.82
CA SER A 346 14.47 10.19 -7.32
C SER A 346 14.85 10.47 -5.87
N PHE A 347 15.67 9.61 -5.28
CA PHE A 347 16.12 9.65 -3.90
C PHE A 347 17.63 9.56 -3.83
N VAL A 348 18.19 10.29 -2.87
CA VAL A 348 19.62 10.21 -2.54
C VAL A 348 19.76 9.88 -1.06
N LEU A 349 20.82 9.16 -0.71
CA LEU A 349 21.16 8.92 0.69
C LEU A 349 22.08 10.03 1.17
N LEU A 350 21.61 10.88 2.07
CA LEU A 350 22.41 11.83 2.82
C LEU A 350 22.90 11.18 4.12
N ILE A 351 24.19 11.37 4.40
CA ILE A 351 24.84 10.94 5.62
C ILE A 351 25.41 12.17 6.30
N LEU A 352 24.97 12.44 7.53
CA LEU A 352 25.48 13.54 8.35
C LEU A 352 26.15 12.98 9.58
N GLN A 353 27.32 13.50 9.93
CA GLN A 353 27.99 13.16 11.18
C GLN A 353 28.66 14.40 11.76
N VAL A 354 28.56 14.58 13.09
CA VAL A 354 29.34 15.60 13.78
C VAL A 354 30.62 14.96 14.30
N THR A 355 31.76 15.47 13.85
CA THR A 355 33.11 15.02 14.23
C THR A 355 33.44 15.37 15.68
N ALA A 356 34.55 14.83 16.19
CA ALA A 356 35.05 15.12 17.54
C ALA A 356 35.36 16.61 17.75
N GLU A 357 35.75 17.29 16.68
CA GLU A 357 36.07 18.72 16.64
C GLU A 357 34.82 19.61 16.52
N GLY A 358 33.62 19.01 16.46
CA GLY A 358 32.35 19.72 16.28
C GLY A 358 32.07 20.13 14.83
N ALA A 359 32.92 19.75 13.87
CA ALA A 359 32.65 19.97 12.44
C ALA A 359 31.62 18.96 11.92
N ILE A 360 30.73 19.40 11.03
CA ILE A 360 29.76 18.53 10.38
C ILE A 360 30.36 17.99 9.09
N THR A 361 30.46 16.67 8.96
CA THR A 361 30.76 15.99 7.70
C THR A 361 29.46 15.54 7.05
N ALA A 362 29.37 15.72 5.73
CA ALA A 362 28.17 15.42 4.98
C ALA A 362 28.53 14.68 3.68
N HIS A 363 27.96 13.49 3.50
CA HIS A 363 28.22 12.62 2.35
C HIS A 363 26.92 12.30 1.63
N ILE A 364 26.97 12.19 0.29
CA ILE A 364 25.83 11.79 -0.54
C ILE A 364 26.17 10.54 -1.33
N LEU A 365 25.30 9.54 -1.28
CA LEU A 365 25.26 8.45 -2.25
C LEU A 365 24.03 8.69 -3.14
N ASP A 366 24.27 8.95 -4.42
CA ASP A 366 23.22 9.24 -5.40
C ASP A 366 23.19 8.11 -6.45
N PRO A 367 22.15 7.27 -6.49
CA PRO A 367 22.03 6.23 -7.51
C PRO A 367 21.86 6.77 -8.95
N ASN A 368 21.54 8.06 -9.12
CA ASN A 368 21.38 8.73 -10.40
C ASN A 368 22.44 9.83 -10.61
N SER A 369 23.61 9.67 -9.99
CA SER A 369 24.61 10.73 -9.85
C SER A 369 25.14 11.27 -11.19
N TRP A 370 25.13 10.44 -12.23
CA TRP A 370 25.47 10.82 -13.61
C TRP A 370 24.54 11.86 -14.24
N THR A 371 23.30 11.99 -13.73
CA THR A 371 22.31 12.99 -14.20
C THR A 371 22.45 14.35 -13.52
N VAL A 372 23.22 14.44 -12.43
CA VAL A 372 23.24 15.62 -11.56
C VAL A 372 24.05 16.76 -12.19
N SER A 373 23.45 17.94 -12.25
CA SER A 373 24.11 19.17 -12.72
C SER A 373 24.83 19.91 -11.59
N ARG A 374 25.83 20.73 -11.94
CA ARG A 374 26.56 21.57 -10.98
C ARG A 374 25.67 22.45 -10.11
N PRO A 375 24.66 23.17 -10.66
CA PRO A 375 23.76 23.98 -9.85
C PRO A 375 23.02 23.15 -8.80
N ARG A 376 22.71 21.88 -9.12
CA ARG A 376 22.05 20.96 -8.21
C ARG A 376 22.97 20.48 -7.09
N ARG A 377 24.25 20.21 -7.38
CA ARG A 377 25.26 19.90 -6.35
C ARG A 377 25.54 21.09 -5.44
N ASN A 378 25.63 22.29 -6.02
CA ASN A 378 25.93 23.53 -5.29
C ASN A 378 24.80 23.98 -4.36
N TYR A 379 23.57 23.49 -4.54
CA TYR A 379 22.46 23.79 -3.64
C TYR A 379 22.70 23.27 -2.21
N ILE A 380 23.62 22.33 -2.05
CA ILE A 380 23.95 21.74 -0.76
C ILE A 380 25.46 21.86 -0.53
N VAL A 381 25.83 22.85 0.30
CA VAL A 381 27.23 23.26 0.53
C VAL A 381 27.95 22.25 1.41
N ASN A 382 29.25 22.03 1.15
CA ASN A 382 30.16 21.16 1.93
C ASN A 382 29.86 19.66 1.90
N LEU A 383 29.28 19.15 0.80
CA LEU A 383 29.10 17.71 0.62
C LEU A 383 30.24 17.03 -0.11
N GLN A 384 30.42 15.74 0.17
CA GLN A 384 31.21 14.81 -0.61
C GLN A 384 30.32 13.73 -1.26
N PHE A 385 30.38 13.60 -2.58
CA PHE A 385 29.68 12.57 -3.33
C PHE A 385 30.47 11.27 -3.29
N VAL A 386 29.90 10.24 -2.69
CA VAL A 386 30.51 8.91 -2.56
C VAL A 386 29.97 8.00 -3.67
N PRO A 387 30.84 7.28 -4.39
CA PRO A 387 30.41 6.29 -5.36
C PRO A 387 29.46 5.25 -4.77
N CYS A 388 28.39 4.92 -5.51
CA CYS A 388 27.46 3.86 -5.17
C CYS A 388 26.86 3.27 -6.46
N ALA A 389 26.11 2.17 -6.34
CA ALA A 389 25.42 1.56 -7.46
C ALA A 389 24.58 2.58 -8.24
N GLN A 390 24.66 2.55 -9.58
CA GLN A 390 23.99 3.51 -10.44
C GLN A 390 22.79 2.88 -11.17
N THR A 391 21.79 3.70 -11.49
CA THR A 391 20.63 3.31 -12.28
C THR A 391 20.14 4.46 -13.16
N ASP A 392 19.27 4.15 -14.10
CA ASP A 392 18.54 5.10 -14.93
C ASP A 392 17.03 5.07 -14.66
N GLN A 393 16.61 4.25 -13.70
CA GLN A 393 15.21 4.13 -13.27
C GLN A 393 15.05 4.74 -11.89
N ASP A 394 14.24 5.79 -11.81
CA ASP A 394 13.91 6.50 -10.56
C ASP A 394 13.41 5.57 -9.46
N LEU A 395 12.64 4.54 -9.83
CA LEU A 395 12.14 3.53 -8.90
C LEU A 395 13.27 2.70 -8.25
N ILE A 396 14.23 2.27 -9.06
CA ILE A 396 15.37 1.48 -8.61
C ILE A 396 16.31 2.36 -7.76
N ALA A 397 16.41 3.65 -8.07
CA ALA A 397 17.20 4.59 -7.28
C ALA A 397 16.72 4.67 -5.83
N HIS A 398 15.40 4.59 -5.62
CA HIS A 398 14.84 4.49 -4.27
C HIS A 398 15.28 3.19 -3.58
N VAL A 399 15.18 2.03 -4.24
CA VAL A 399 15.67 0.74 -3.69
C VAL A 399 17.14 0.86 -3.29
N TYR A 400 17.98 1.35 -4.19
CA TYR A 400 19.41 1.47 -3.95
C TYR A 400 19.70 2.40 -2.77
N THR A 401 18.94 3.48 -2.61
CA THR A 401 19.07 4.40 -1.47
C THR A 401 18.86 3.67 -0.14
N VAL A 402 17.79 2.87 -0.02
CA VAL A 402 17.50 2.08 1.18
C VAL A 402 18.57 1.01 1.42
N LEU A 403 18.93 0.25 0.38
CA LEU A 403 19.91 -0.82 0.48
C LEU A 403 21.32 -0.29 0.80
N ASN A 404 21.74 0.84 0.21
CA ASN A 404 22.98 1.53 0.56
C ASN A 404 22.99 1.93 2.04
N ALA A 405 21.87 2.47 2.55
CA ALA A 405 21.76 2.86 3.94
C ALA A 405 21.90 1.65 4.88
N TRP A 406 21.27 0.52 4.55
CA TRP A 406 21.36 -0.70 5.33
C TRP A 406 22.76 -1.32 5.30
N ALA A 407 23.42 -1.35 4.13
CA ALA A 407 24.79 -1.83 3.99
C ALA A 407 25.74 -1.02 4.88
N LEU A 408 25.68 0.32 4.80
CA LEU A 408 26.48 1.21 5.63
C LEU A 408 26.14 1.06 7.12
N ALA A 409 24.87 0.92 7.47
CA ALA A 409 24.46 0.73 8.85
C ALA A 409 25.05 -0.57 9.46
N MET A 410 25.19 -1.60 8.63
CA MET A 410 25.80 -2.88 8.96
C MET A 410 27.34 -2.88 8.88
N ALA A 411 27.96 -1.72 8.61
CA ALA A 411 29.40 -1.55 8.37
C ALA A 411 29.92 -2.42 7.20
N LEU A 412 29.15 -2.46 6.11
CA LEU A 412 29.52 -3.10 4.84
C LEU A 412 29.73 -2.02 3.77
N SER A 413 30.57 -2.28 2.77
CA SER A 413 30.82 -1.33 1.68
C SER A 413 29.89 -1.60 0.50
N PRO A 414 28.99 -0.67 0.13
CA PRO A 414 28.19 -0.82 -1.08
C PRO A 414 29.07 -0.98 -2.33
N ASN A 415 28.66 -1.83 -3.26
CA ASN A 415 29.38 -2.05 -4.51
C ASN A 415 29.00 -0.97 -5.55
N PRO A 416 29.89 0.00 -5.88
CA PRO A 416 29.58 1.02 -6.88
C PRO A 416 29.48 0.45 -8.30
N ARG A 417 29.98 -0.76 -8.52
CA ARG A 417 29.91 -1.48 -9.80
C ARG A 417 28.72 -2.43 -9.89
N PHE A 418 27.82 -2.43 -8.90
CA PHE A 418 26.61 -3.22 -8.98
C PHE A 418 25.80 -2.82 -10.21
N ALA A 419 25.49 -3.80 -11.04
CA ALA A 419 24.80 -3.62 -12.30
C ALA A 419 23.72 -4.70 -12.43
N LEU A 420 22.51 -4.27 -12.74
CA LEU A 420 21.46 -5.19 -13.12
C LEU A 420 21.65 -5.51 -14.59
N GLY A 421 21.92 -6.78 -14.91
CA GLY A 421 22.22 -7.23 -16.26
C GLY A 421 21.05 -7.02 -17.23
N ASN A 422 20.34 -8.09 -17.60
CA ASN A 422 19.18 -7.97 -18.48
C ASN A 422 17.89 -7.67 -17.68
N GLU A 423 16.83 -7.27 -18.39
CA GLU A 423 15.53 -6.93 -17.81
C GLU A 423 14.93 -8.03 -16.91
N THR A 424 15.20 -9.30 -17.20
CA THR A 424 14.73 -10.41 -16.37
C THR A 424 15.43 -10.44 -15.02
N VAL A 425 16.75 -10.23 -15.00
CA VAL A 425 17.53 -10.12 -13.77
C VAL A 425 17.11 -8.89 -12.97
N SER A 426 16.91 -7.74 -13.62
CA SER A 426 16.40 -6.53 -12.97
C SER A 426 15.04 -6.76 -12.30
N ARG A 427 14.13 -7.48 -12.97
CA ARG A 427 12.82 -7.81 -12.41
C ARG A 427 12.90 -8.72 -11.19
N LEU A 428 13.76 -9.73 -11.22
CA LEU A 428 13.99 -10.62 -10.08
C LEU A 428 14.59 -9.85 -8.90
N PHE A 429 15.59 -9.01 -9.15
CA PHE A 429 16.15 -8.14 -8.11
C PHE A 429 15.10 -7.24 -7.49
N CYS A 430 14.30 -6.54 -8.30
CA CYS A 430 13.26 -5.65 -7.78
C CYS A 430 12.20 -6.41 -6.98
N HIS A 431 11.83 -7.62 -7.40
CA HIS A 431 10.93 -8.48 -6.65
C HIS A 431 11.51 -8.84 -5.29
N ASP A 432 12.73 -9.36 -5.24
CA ASP A 432 13.38 -9.78 -3.99
C ASP A 432 13.63 -8.59 -3.06
N ALA A 433 14.06 -7.44 -3.61
CA ALA A 433 14.27 -6.22 -2.85
C ALA A 433 12.95 -5.69 -2.27
N THR A 434 11.86 -5.73 -3.04
CA THR A 434 10.54 -5.31 -2.58
C THR A 434 10.04 -6.21 -1.46
N ARG A 435 10.20 -7.54 -1.59
CA ARG A 435 9.84 -8.48 -0.51
C ARG A 435 10.67 -8.24 0.75
N LEU A 436 11.98 -8.01 0.59
CA LEU A 436 12.87 -7.70 1.69
C LEU A 436 12.51 -6.38 2.38
N ILE A 437 12.13 -5.35 1.62
CA ILE A 437 11.77 -4.04 2.17
C ILE A 437 10.37 -4.07 2.78
N VAL A 438 9.34 -4.55 2.07
CA VAL A 438 7.94 -4.43 2.50
C VAL A 438 7.54 -5.51 3.48
N GLU A 439 7.66 -6.79 3.07
CA GLU A 439 7.14 -7.90 3.87
C GLU A 439 7.92 -8.00 5.19
N LEU A 440 9.24 -7.81 5.14
CA LEU A 440 10.08 -8.02 6.33
C LEU A 440 10.14 -6.79 7.25
N THR A 441 9.87 -5.58 6.78
CA THR A 441 9.79 -4.40 7.69
C THR A 441 8.40 -4.20 8.28
N GLY A 442 7.34 -4.60 7.58
CA GLY A 442 5.96 -4.50 8.07
C GLY A 442 5.68 -5.40 9.28
N ASP A 443 6.18 -6.63 9.26
CA ASP A 443 5.87 -7.64 10.29
C ASP A 443 6.92 -7.72 11.42
N ASN A 444 7.77 -6.70 11.58
CA ASN A 444 8.97 -6.77 12.42
C ASN A 444 9.88 -7.97 12.07
N GLY A 445 9.77 -8.55 10.87
CA GLY A 445 10.43 -9.78 10.42
C GLY A 445 11.90 -9.65 9.98
N LEU A 446 12.47 -8.44 10.04
CA LEU A 446 13.77 -8.11 9.47
C LEU A 446 14.93 -8.55 10.37
N GLN A 447 15.82 -9.37 9.81
CA GLN A 447 17.01 -9.86 10.49
C GLN A 447 18.24 -9.55 9.66
N TRP A 448 19.34 -9.18 10.32
CA TRP A 448 20.62 -8.89 9.66
C TRP A 448 21.08 -10.04 8.74
N LYS A 449 20.77 -11.30 9.08
CA LYS A 449 21.10 -12.47 8.25
C LYS A 449 20.40 -12.46 6.90
N LYS A 450 19.11 -12.07 6.86
CA LYS A 450 18.32 -12.00 5.63
C LYS A 450 18.85 -10.88 4.73
N VAL A 451 19.14 -9.72 5.32
CA VAL A 451 19.73 -8.57 4.60
C VAL A 451 21.12 -8.93 4.05
N LEU A 452 21.98 -9.56 4.84
CA LEU A 452 23.30 -9.99 4.38
C LEU A 452 23.21 -11.06 3.27
N ALA A 453 22.29 -12.03 3.41
CA ALA A 453 22.07 -13.04 2.38
C ALA A 453 21.62 -12.41 1.06
N PHE A 454 20.73 -11.43 1.12
CA PHE A 454 20.32 -10.66 -0.05
C PHE A 454 21.50 -9.91 -0.69
N PHE A 455 22.29 -9.19 0.11
CA PHE A 455 23.45 -8.45 -0.42
C PHE A 455 24.48 -9.36 -1.09
N ARG A 456 24.76 -10.53 -0.51
CA ARG A 456 25.67 -11.52 -1.09
C ARG A 456 25.11 -12.16 -2.35
N HIS A 457 23.81 -12.48 -2.35
CA HIS A 457 23.16 -13.08 -3.51
C HIS A 457 23.25 -12.19 -4.75
N TRP A 458 23.08 -10.89 -4.55
CA TRP A 458 23.07 -9.89 -5.62
C TRP A 458 24.42 -9.19 -5.85
N ASP A 459 25.48 -9.55 -5.12
CA ASP A 459 26.78 -8.84 -5.18
C ASP A 459 26.65 -7.32 -4.96
N PHE A 460 25.73 -6.92 -4.08
CA PHE A 460 25.42 -5.52 -3.78
C PHE A 460 26.46 -4.87 -2.85
N ILE A 461 27.33 -5.66 -2.22
CA ILE A 461 28.42 -5.22 -1.34
C ILE A 461 29.75 -5.75 -1.85
N LEU A 462 30.86 -5.04 -1.59
CA LEU A 462 32.18 -5.42 -2.09
C LEU A 462 32.75 -6.65 -1.36
N GLU A 463 32.47 -6.80 -0.07
CA GLU A 463 33.05 -7.86 0.75
C GLU A 463 32.14 -9.08 0.85
N ALA A 464 32.19 -9.97 -0.15
CA ALA A 464 31.35 -11.17 -0.23
C ALA A 464 31.38 -12.02 1.07
N ASP A 465 32.52 -12.11 1.75
CA ASP A 465 32.69 -12.91 2.96
C ASP A 465 32.59 -12.11 4.27
N ALA A 466 32.53 -10.78 4.22
CA ALA A 466 32.47 -9.97 5.44
C ALA A 466 31.18 -10.24 6.21
N LEU A 467 31.33 -10.35 7.53
CA LEU A 467 30.20 -10.37 8.45
C LEU A 467 30.08 -8.99 9.09
N PRO A 468 28.85 -8.46 9.25
CA PRO A 468 28.63 -7.28 10.07
C PRO A 468 29.25 -7.45 11.46
N PRO A 469 29.82 -6.39 12.06
CA PRO A 469 30.26 -6.41 13.44
C PRO A 469 29.12 -6.86 14.38
N ILE A 470 29.46 -7.52 15.50
CA ILE A 470 28.47 -8.18 16.37
C ILE A 470 27.42 -7.20 16.91
N ASP A 471 27.82 -5.97 17.17
CA ASP A 471 26.99 -4.87 17.64
C ASP A 471 26.14 -4.23 16.52
N ARG A 472 26.36 -4.59 15.25
CA ARG A 472 25.54 -4.21 14.09
C ARG A 472 24.57 -5.30 13.63
N ARG A 473 24.59 -6.47 14.27
CA ARG A 473 23.75 -7.63 13.94
C ARG A 473 22.37 -7.53 14.58
N PHE A 474 21.46 -6.79 13.95
CA PHE A 474 20.11 -6.54 14.45
C PHE A 474 19.09 -7.66 14.15
N ASP A 475 18.06 -7.74 14.99
CA ASP A 475 16.93 -8.66 14.83
C ASP A 475 15.66 -7.94 15.29
N THR A 476 14.87 -7.44 14.33
CA THR A 476 13.68 -6.64 14.65
C THR A 476 12.55 -7.50 15.17
N THR A 477 12.59 -8.84 15.03
CA THR A 477 11.51 -9.72 15.51
C THR A 477 11.37 -9.70 17.02
N LYS A 478 12.43 -9.24 17.70
CA LYS A 478 12.52 -9.10 19.15
C LYS A 478 12.17 -7.69 19.62
N LEU A 479 11.93 -6.77 18.70
CA LEU A 479 11.67 -5.37 18.98
C LEU A 479 10.24 -5.05 18.57
N ASN A 480 9.49 -4.49 19.50
CA ASN A 480 8.19 -3.93 19.17
C ASN A 480 8.41 -2.54 18.57
N LEU A 481 8.73 -2.47 17.27
CA LEU A 481 9.04 -1.22 16.56
C LEU A 481 7.81 -0.32 16.30
N GLY A 482 6.74 -0.49 17.07
CA GLY A 482 5.59 0.40 17.01
C GLY A 482 5.96 1.86 17.27
N PRO A 483 5.07 2.82 16.95
CA PRO A 483 5.31 4.25 17.10
C PRO A 483 5.87 4.64 18.49
N ALA A 484 5.38 3.97 19.54
CA ALA A 484 5.83 4.20 20.92
C ALA A 484 7.33 3.93 21.14
N TYR A 485 7.93 2.95 20.44
CA TYR A 485 9.35 2.67 20.58
C TYR A 485 10.19 3.73 19.86
N VAL A 486 9.75 4.17 18.68
CA VAL A 486 10.41 5.28 17.97
C VAL A 486 10.37 6.54 18.83
N ASP A 487 9.22 6.87 19.42
CA ASP A 487 9.07 7.98 20.35
C ASP A 487 9.96 7.85 21.59
N TYR A 488 10.14 6.62 22.10
CA TYR A 488 11.05 6.32 23.20
C TYR A 488 12.51 6.64 22.83
N VAL A 489 12.99 6.18 21.67
CA VAL A 489 14.35 6.48 21.20
C VAL A 489 14.54 7.97 20.98
N ILE A 490 13.54 8.66 20.41
CA ILE A 490 13.57 10.12 20.23
C ILE A 490 13.66 10.84 21.57
N LYS A 491 12.90 10.39 22.56
CA LYS A 491 12.96 10.96 23.91
C LYS A 491 14.33 10.72 24.53
N GLU A 492 14.87 9.51 24.41
CA GLU A 492 16.21 9.17 24.89
C GLU A 492 17.28 10.04 24.22
N ASP A 493 17.14 10.34 22.91
CA ASP A 493 18.00 11.27 22.17
C ASP A 493 17.94 12.70 22.73
N ARG A 494 16.75 13.18 23.09
CA ARG A 494 16.57 14.49 23.71
C ARG A 494 17.15 14.54 25.12
N ASP A 495 16.86 13.54 25.93
CA ASP A 495 17.30 13.46 27.33
C ASP A 495 18.83 13.37 27.39
N PHE A 496 19.45 12.60 26.48
CA PHE A 496 20.89 12.53 26.36
C PHE A 496 21.51 13.88 25.98
N ASN A 497 20.98 14.58 24.96
CA ASN A 497 21.49 15.89 24.56
C ASN A 497 21.27 16.98 25.63
N ALA A 498 20.27 16.81 26.51
CA ALA A 498 20.05 17.68 27.65
C ALA A 498 20.97 17.36 28.84
N SER A 499 21.60 16.17 28.84
CA SER A 499 22.56 15.79 29.87
C SER A 499 23.95 16.37 29.54
N ASP A 500 24.62 16.97 30.53
CA ASP A 500 26.02 17.44 30.42
C ASP A 500 27.03 16.27 30.37
N GLN A 501 26.64 15.10 29.84
CA GLN A 501 27.53 13.95 29.74
C GLN A 501 28.62 14.21 28.69
N THR A 502 29.87 14.00 29.08
CA THR A 502 31.02 14.09 28.18
C THR A 502 31.12 12.80 27.36
N LEU A 503 30.95 12.90 26.05
CA LEU A 503 31.18 11.80 25.12
C LEU A 503 32.68 11.63 24.86
N ASP A 504 33.17 10.39 24.90
CA ASP A 504 34.46 10.05 24.31
C ASP A 504 34.29 9.96 22.79
N PHE A 505 34.46 11.10 22.12
CA PHE A 505 34.29 11.22 20.68
C PHE A 505 35.20 10.29 19.89
N GLY A 506 36.43 10.05 20.36
CA GLY A 506 37.37 9.15 19.69
C GLY A 506 36.84 7.72 19.66
N ARG A 507 36.25 7.28 20.78
CA ARG A 507 35.58 5.97 20.88
C ARG A 507 34.33 5.90 19.99
N VAL A 508 33.49 6.94 19.97
CA VAL A 508 32.28 6.96 19.13
C VAL A 508 32.63 6.97 17.65
N ALA A 509 33.52 7.86 17.21
CA ALA A 509 33.96 7.96 15.83
C ALA A 509 34.68 6.69 15.37
N GLY A 510 35.49 6.05 16.23
CA GLY A 510 36.14 4.79 15.93
C GLY A 510 35.19 3.59 15.84
N ALA A 511 34.19 3.52 16.72
CA ALA A 511 33.20 2.43 16.72
C ALA A 511 32.12 2.59 15.64
N MET A 512 31.80 3.84 15.29
CA MET A 512 30.75 4.17 14.33
C MET A 512 31.27 4.51 12.94
N GLY A 513 32.60 4.65 12.78
CA GLY A 513 33.26 5.21 11.62
C GLY A 513 32.75 4.58 10.32
N LEU A 514 31.96 5.36 9.58
CA LEU A 514 31.63 5.03 8.21
C LEU A 514 32.84 5.42 7.37
N THR A 515 33.55 4.42 6.85
CA THR A 515 34.66 4.64 5.94
C THR A 515 34.11 4.76 4.53
N PHE A 516 34.29 5.93 3.92
CA PHE A 516 33.93 6.15 2.53
C PHE A 516 35.18 6.09 1.65
N SER A 517 35.04 5.56 0.44
CA SER A 517 36.02 5.79 -0.62
C SER A 517 36.16 7.29 -0.88
N ASN A 518 37.30 7.72 -1.43
CA ASN A 518 37.53 9.11 -1.85
C ASN A 518 36.41 9.59 -2.78
N GLY A 519 35.44 10.31 -2.21
CA GLY A 519 34.37 10.93 -2.96
C GLY A 519 34.78 12.30 -3.49
N LYS A 520 33.97 12.86 -4.39
CA LYS A 520 34.22 14.19 -4.96
C LYS A 520 33.55 15.28 -4.14
N GLY A 521 34.28 16.37 -3.86
CA GLY A 521 33.67 17.57 -3.28
C GLY A 521 32.57 18.12 -4.20
N HIS A 522 31.49 18.64 -3.61
CA HIS A 522 30.38 19.27 -4.36
C HIS A 522 30.84 20.37 -5.34
N ASN A 523 31.92 21.07 -5.00
CA ASN A 523 32.54 22.17 -5.76
C ASN A 523 33.54 21.71 -6.83
N GLU A 524 33.98 20.45 -6.78
CA GLU A 524 34.87 19.89 -7.79
C GLU A 524 34.16 19.79 -9.13
N VAL A 525 34.85 20.27 -10.16
CA VAL A 525 34.38 20.17 -11.54
C VAL A 525 34.50 18.72 -11.97
N SER A 526 33.37 18.11 -12.29
CA SER A 526 33.36 16.78 -12.91
C SER A 526 33.38 16.94 -14.42
N SER A 527 34.11 16.08 -15.12
CA SER A 527 34.06 15.99 -16.59
C SER A 527 32.61 15.87 -17.08
N CYS A 528 31.78 15.16 -16.31
CA CYS A 528 30.36 14.98 -16.60
C CYS A 528 29.54 16.28 -16.61
N GLU A 529 30.05 17.41 -16.11
CA GLU A 529 29.30 18.68 -16.10
C GLU A 529 29.39 19.45 -17.39
N THR A 530 30.49 19.31 -18.12
CA THR A 530 30.71 19.98 -19.40
C THR A 530 30.14 19.19 -20.58
N LEU A 531 29.68 17.96 -20.33
CA LEU A 531 29.13 17.07 -21.34
C LEU A 531 27.70 17.46 -21.72
N THR A 532 27.41 17.34 -23.02
CA THR A 532 26.07 17.56 -23.56
C THR A 532 25.08 16.53 -23.02
N VAL A 533 23.79 16.88 -23.04
CA VAL A 533 22.71 15.96 -22.62
C VAL A 533 22.73 14.68 -23.46
N ASP A 534 22.97 14.81 -24.77
CA ASP A 534 23.08 13.65 -25.67
C ASP A 534 24.27 12.76 -25.30
N PHE A 535 25.43 13.34 -24.97
CA PHE A 535 26.59 12.54 -24.54
C PHE A 535 26.29 11.78 -23.25
N LYS A 536 25.62 12.40 -22.27
CA LYS A 536 25.20 11.70 -21.04
C LYS A 536 24.25 10.54 -21.34
N ARG A 537 23.26 10.78 -22.21
CA ARG A 537 22.25 9.78 -22.59
C ARG A 537 22.87 8.62 -23.38
N ASP A 538 23.77 8.91 -24.30
CA ASP A 538 24.22 7.94 -25.30
C ASP A 538 25.54 7.26 -24.91
N VAL A 539 26.32 7.86 -24.01
CA VAL A 539 27.62 7.31 -23.56
C VAL A 539 27.62 6.95 -22.08
N ILE A 540 27.24 7.89 -21.20
CA ILE A 540 27.35 7.65 -19.75
C ILE A 540 26.27 6.70 -19.25
N ARG A 541 25.02 6.89 -19.65
CA ARG A 541 23.90 6.06 -19.18
C ARG A 541 24.14 4.56 -19.38
N PRO A 542 24.55 4.04 -20.56
CA PRO A 542 24.85 2.62 -20.72
C PRO A 542 25.95 2.14 -19.76
N LEU A 543 27.03 2.91 -19.59
CA LEU A 543 28.13 2.55 -18.69
C LEU A 543 27.71 2.60 -17.21
N ALA A 544 26.88 3.56 -16.83
CA ALA A 544 26.38 3.70 -15.47
C ALA A 544 25.49 2.52 -15.09
N VAL A 545 24.52 2.16 -15.94
CA VAL A 545 23.64 1.00 -15.71
C VAL A 545 24.44 -0.32 -15.71
N ALA A 546 25.51 -0.40 -16.50
CA ALA A 546 26.41 -1.55 -16.53
C ALA A 546 27.43 -1.59 -15.38
N GLY A 547 27.43 -0.61 -14.45
CA GLY A 547 28.38 -0.56 -13.34
C GLY A 547 29.83 -0.30 -13.77
N LEU A 548 30.04 0.22 -14.98
CA LEU A 548 31.35 0.49 -15.57
C LEU A 548 31.77 1.96 -15.48
N TRP A 549 30.84 2.85 -15.11
CA TRP A 549 31.10 4.29 -15.05
C TRP A 549 31.79 4.71 -13.74
N ASP A 550 32.79 5.58 -13.85
CA ASP A 550 33.46 6.23 -12.73
C ASP A 550 33.52 7.76 -12.97
N TRP A 551 33.30 8.52 -11.90
CA TRP A 551 33.37 9.98 -11.87
C TRP A 551 34.69 10.57 -12.38
N ASN A 552 35.77 9.80 -12.35
CA ASN A 552 37.12 10.21 -12.75
C ASN A 552 37.47 9.87 -14.20
N MET A 553 36.56 9.24 -14.95
CA MET A 553 36.81 8.94 -16.35
C MET A 553 36.86 10.21 -17.21
N THR A 554 37.86 10.30 -18.08
CA THR A 554 37.91 11.29 -19.16
C THR A 554 36.94 10.93 -20.28
N ASP A 555 36.65 11.89 -21.16
CA ASP A 555 35.77 11.67 -22.32
C ASP A 555 36.29 10.55 -23.23
N GLU A 556 37.62 10.46 -23.41
CA GLU A 556 38.26 9.38 -24.17
C GLU A 556 38.09 8.03 -23.49
N GLN A 557 38.24 7.97 -22.16
CA GLN A 557 38.04 6.74 -21.38
C GLN A 557 36.59 6.27 -21.42
N LEU A 558 35.62 7.21 -21.33
CA LEU A 558 34.19 6.90 -21.46
C LEU A 558 33.87 6.32 -22.83
N ARG A 559 34.39 6.91 -23.90
CA ARG A 559 34.17 6.39 -25.27
C ARG A 559 34.82 5.02 -25.47
N ALA A 560 36.04 4.83 -24.96
CA ALA A 560 36.75 3.55 -25.03
C ALA A 560 35.98 2.45 -24.28
N ALA A 561 35.53 2.73 -23.05
CA ALA A 561 34.75 1.80 -22.25
C ALA A 561 33.42 1.43 -22.92
N LEU A 562 32.74 2.40 -23.55
CA LEU A 562 31.50 2.11 -24.29
C LEU A 562 31.75 1.23 -25.51
N ALA A 563 32.83 1.49 -26.25
CA ALA A 563 33.20 0.68 -27.42
C ALA A 563 33.51 -0.77 -27.01
N GLU A 564 34.24 -0.97 -25.91
CA GLU A 564 34.54 -2.28 -25.35
C GLU A 564 33.28 -3.01 -24.84
N HIS A 565 32.39 -2.29 -24.15
CA HIS A 565 31.11 -2.82 -23.68
C HIS A 565 30.23 -3.29 -24.84
N ASN A 566 30.12 -2.48 -25.90
CA ASN A 566 29.34 -2.82 -27.09
C ASN A 566 29.95 -4.01 -27.85
N ALA A 567 31.28 -4.08 -27.97
CA ALA A 567 31.98 -5.20 -28.60
C ALA A 567 31.73 -6.52 -27.84
N THR A 568 31.77 -6.47 -26.50
CA THR A 568 31.51 -7.64 -25.64
C THR A 568 30.05 -8.10 -25.75
N ALA A 569 29.10 -7.15 -25.80
CA ALA A 569 27.68 -7.45 -25.99
C ALA A 569 27.40 -8.09 -27.36
N GLN A 570 28.07 -7.64 -28.42
CA GLN A 570 27.97 -8.22 -29.77
C GLN A 570 28.55 -9.63 -29.81
N ALA A 571 29.75 -9.84 -29.26
CA ALA A 571 30.37 -11.16 -29.21
C ALA A 571 29.51 -12.20 -28.45
N SER A 572 28.87 -11.77 -27.36
CA SER A 572 27.96 -12.63 -26.58
C SER A 572 26.67 -12.99 -27.32
N GLN A 573 26.24 -12.19 -28.31
CA GLN A 573 25.06 -12.48 -29.13
C GLN A 573 25.37 -13.49 -30.24
N GLU A 574 26.54 -13.44 -30.86
CA GLU A 574 26.92 -14.34 -31.95
C GLU A 574 27.10 -15.80 -31.50
N ASP A 575 27.62 -16.01 -30.28
CA ASP A 575 27.83 -17.35 -29.69
C ASP A 575 26.53 -18.07 -29.29
N THR A 576 25.39 -17.37 -29.20
CA THR A 576 24.10 -18.01 -28.88
C THR A 576 23.39 -18.65 -30.07
N SER A 577 23.96 -18.55 -31.28
CA SER A 577 23.38 -19.13 -32.51
C SER A 577 23.71 -20.63 -32.71
N SER A 578 24.63 -21.20 -31.92
CA SER A 578 24.90 -22.64 -31.86
C SER A 578 24.64 -23.14 -30.43
N GLY A 579 23.38 -23.43 -30.11
CA GLY A 579 22.98 -23.74 -28.73
C GLY A 579 23.75 -24.91 -28.10
N PRO A 580 24.44 -24.68 -26.97
CA PRO A 580 24.66 -25.70 -25.96
C PRO A 580 23.50 -25.64 -24.94
N ASP A 581 23.18 -26.79 -24.34
CA ASP A 581 22.26 -26.89 -23.21
C ASP A 581 22.63 -25.89 -22.08
N PRO A 582 21.64 -25.39 -21.33
CA PRO A 582 21.87 -24.40 -20.27
C PRO A 582 22.91 -24.89 -19.26
N PRO A 583 23.80 -24.00 -18.77
CA PRO A 583 24.89 -24.40 -17.89
C PRO A 583 24.34 -25.02 -16.61
N THR A 584 24.72 -26.28 -16.40
CA THR A 584 24.57 -26.96 -15.12
C THR A 584 25.50 -26.27 -14.12
N HIS A 585 24.94 -25.44 -13.24
CA HIS A 585 25.64 -25.02 -12.04
C HIS A 585 25.98 -26.27 -11.21
N SER A 586 27.27 -26.60 -11.20
CA SER A 586 27.85 -27.66 -10.38
C SER A 586 27.66 -27.36 -8.90
N SER A 587 26.71 -28.03 -8.27
CA SER A 587 26.60 -28.13 -6.82
C SER A 587 27.34 -29.39 -6.35
N ASN A 588 28.62 -29.24 -6.01
CA ASN A 588 29.32 -30.27 -5.25
C ASN A 588 28.99 -30.15 -3.76
N ALA A 589 28.24 -31.16 -3.29
CA ALA A 589 28.32 -31.82 -1.99
C ALA A 589 28.39 -30.96 -0.72
N LEU A 590 27.23 -30.79 -0.08
CA LEU A 590 27.12 -30.92 1.37
C LEU A 590 26.27 -32.16 1.66
N ASN A 591 26.89 -33.13 2.31
CA ASN A 591 26.24 -34.30 2.88
C ASN A 591 25.23 -33.86 3.93
N ASP A 592 23.95 -33.86 3.60
CA ASP A 592 22.89 -33.89 4.60
C ASP A 592 22.44 -35.33 4.80
N HIS A 593 22.68 -35.76 6.04
CA HIS A 593 22.33 -37.05 6.59
C HIS A 593 20.89 -37.46 6.26
N GLU A 594 20.77 -38.71 5.83
CA GLU A 594 19.55 -39.49 5.78
C GLU A 594 18.67 -39.26 7.02
N ILE A 595 17.55 -38.57 6.81
CA ILE A 595 16.36 -38.76 7.64
C ILE A 595 15.33 -39.44 6.75
N ASN A 596 15.16 -40.74 7.02
CA ASN A 596 14.05 -41.61 6.64
C ASN A 596 12.72 -40.86 6.43
N SER A 597 12.40 -40.52 5.20
CA SER A 597 11.01 -40.40 4.76
C SER A 597 10.87 -41.37 3.58
N GLY A 598 9.94 -42.32 3.69
CA GLY A 598 9.76 -43.45 2.78
C GLY A 598 9.31 -43.08 1.36
N LEU A 599 9.98 -42.14 0.72
CA LEU A 599 9.77 -41.72 -0.66
C LEU A 599 10.97 -42.21 -1.50
N PRO A 600 10.74 -42.85 -2.66
CA PRO A 600 11.79 -43.48 -3.45
C PRO A 600 12.71 -42.43 -4.07
N GLY A 601 13.90 -42.26 -3.50
CA GLY A 601 15.08 -41.60 -4.11
C GLY A 601 14.89 -40.17 -4.64
N MET A 602 13.78 -39.51 -4.35
CA MET A 602 13.45 -38.16 -4.81
C MET A 602 13.32 -37.21 -3.62
N THR A 603 13.79 -35.98 -3.79
CA THR A 603 13.56 -34.94 -2.78
C THR A 603 12.05 -34.66 -2.64
N PRO A 604 11.55 -34.35 -1.43
CA PRO A 604 10.11 -34.10 -1.21
C PRO A 604 9.51 -33.05 -2.16
N CYS A 605 10.28 -32.01 -2.52
CA CYS A 605 9.85 -30.99 -3.45
C CYS A 605 9.71 -31.50 -4.90
N VAL A 606 10.63 -32.37 -5.35
CA VAL A 606 10.56 -32.98 -6.67
C VAL A 606 9.39 -33.95 -6.75
N TYR A 607 9.20 -34.77 -5.71
CA TYR A 607 8.05 -35.66 -5.59
C TYR A 607 6.74 -34.87 -5.63
N PHE A 608 6.60 -33.82 -4.80
CA PHE A 608 5.40 -32.98 -4.76
C PHE A 608 5.08 -32.37 -6.13
N ARG A 609 6.05 -31.70 -6.77
CA ARG A 609 5.83 -31.04 -8.07
C ARG A 609 5.45 -32.04 -9.17
N ARG A 610 6.13 -33.19 -9.21
CA ARG A 610 5.86 -34.24 -10.20
C ARG A 610 4.48 -34.85 -9.99
N THR A 611 4.13 -35.19 -8.75
CA THR A 611 2.82 -35.77 -8.40
C THR A 611 1.71 -34.76 -8.66
N MET A 612 1.88 -33.49 -8.29
CA MET A 612 0.91 -32.44 -8.60
C MET A 612 0.73 -32.23 -10.10
N ALA A 613 1.82 -32.17 -10.87
CA ALA A 613 1.73 -32.08 -12.33
C ALA A 613 1.00 -33.29 -12.92
N SER A 614 1.26 -34.50 -12.40
CA SER A 614 0.58 -35.72 -12.82
C SER A 614 -0.93 -35.69 -12.52
N ILE A 615 -1.31 -35.31 -11.30
CA ILE A 615 -2.72 -35.23 -10.87
C ILE A 615 -3.47 -34.18 -11.71
N LEU A 616 -2.86 -33.01 -11.92
CA LEU A 616 -3.47 -31.91 -12.67
C LEU A 616 -3.46 -32.11 -14.20
N SER A 617 -2.71 -33.10 -14.70
CA SER A 617 -2.71 -33.46 -16.12
C SER A 617 -3.71 -34.57 -16.44
N ASP A 618 -4.33 -35.18 -15.43
CA ASP A 618 -5.34 -36.22 -15.61
C ASP A 618 -6.65 -35.59 -16.15
N PRO A 619 -7.14 -36.01 -17.33
CA PRO A 619 -8.36 -35.46 -17.92
C PRO A 619 -9.59 -35.54 -17.01
N GLU A 620 -9.71 -36.59 -16.19
CA GLU A 620 -10.83 -36.75 -15.27
C GLU A 620 -10.74 -35.72 -14.14
N ASN A 621 -9.55 -35.50 -13.58
CA ASN A 621 -9.34 -34.46 -12.58
C ASN A 621 -9.52 -33.06 -13.16
N ILE A 622 -9.12 -32.82 -14.42
CA ILE A 622 -9.35 -31.55 -15.13
C ILE A 622 -10.85 -31.30 -15.31
N GLU A 623 -11.62 -32.31 -15.70
CA GLU A 623 -13.07 -32.23 -15.87
C GLU A 623 -13.80 -32.05 -14.53
N GLN A 624 -13.40 -32.79 -13.50
CA GLN A 624 -13.93 -32.67 -12.14
C GLN A 624 -13.60 -31.31 -11.53
N LEU A 625 -12.36 -30.83 -11.65
CA LEU A 625 -11.97 -29.47 -11.23
C LEU A 625 -12.71 -28.41 -12.04
N GLY A 626 -12.92 -28.63 -13.33
CA GLY A 626 -13.73 -27.76 -14.18
C GLY A 626 -15.17 -27.68 -13.69
N THR A 627 -15.76 -28.83 -13.35
CA THR A 627 -17.13 -28.94 -12.83
C THR A 627 -17.24 -28.29 -11.45
N LEU A 628 -16.30 -28.59 -10.54
CA LEU A 628 -16.22 -27.98 -9.21
C LEU A 628 -16.14 -26.45 -9.32
N ARG A 629 -15.23 -25.92 -10.15
CA ARG A 629 -15.06 -24.49 -10.43
C ARG A 629 -16.25 -23.84 -11.15
N SER A 630 -17.05 -24.63 -11.86
CA SER A 630 -18.27 -24.16 -12.53
C SER A 630 -19.52 -24.27 -11.67
N SER A 631 -19.47 -25.03 -10.57
CA SER A 631 -20.57 -25.19 -9.64
C SER A 631 -20.71 -23.94 -8.75
N VAL A 632 -21.95 -23.62 -8.34
CA VAL A 632 -22.30 -22.43 -7.53
C VAL A 632 -21.60 -22.41 -6.15
N VAL A 633 -20.96 -23.51 -5.73
CA VAL A 633 -20.36 -23.68 -4.40
C VAL A 633 -18.91 -23.20 -4.35
N ALA A 634 -18.16 -23.25 -5.45
CA ALA A 634 -16.80 -22.72 -5.52
C ALA A 634 -16.84 -21.34 -6.20
N THR A 635 -16.83 -20.26 -5.42
CA THR A 635 -16.96 -18.90 -5.95
C THR A 635 -15.62 -18.20 -6.16
N THR A 636 -14.50 -18.81 -5.78
CA THR A 636 -13.19 -18.15 -5.86
C THR A 636 -12.41 -18.58 -7.10
N GLY A 637 -12.00 -17.59 -7.89
CA GLY A 637 -11.11 -17.81 -9.02
C GLY A 637 -9.70 -18.19 -8.56
N HIS A 638 -8.90 -18.72 -9.49
CA HIS A 638 -7.46 -18.93 -9.26
C HIS A 638 -6.81 -17.65 -8.71
N HIS A 639 -6.10 -17.72 -7.58
CA HIS A 639 -5.46 -16.59 -6.85
C HIS A 639 -6.39 -15.64 -6.07
N VAL A 640 -7.63 -16.03 -5.78
CA VAL A 640 -8.52 -15.32 -4.84
C VAL A 640 -8.49 -16.06 -3.49
N TRP A 641 -8.65 -15.34 -2.37
CA TRP A 641 -8.80 -15.93 -1.04
C TRP A 641 -9.95 -16.93 -1.04
N LEU A 642 -9.72 -18.15 -0.55
CA LEU A 642 -10.76 -19.17 -0.44
C LEU A 642 -11.88 -18.70 0.49
N LEU A 643 -13.13 -18.93 0.09
CA LEU A 643 -14.26 -18.75 0.98
C LEU A 643 -14.16 -19.70 2.16
N ASP A 644 -14.77 -19.34 3.29
CA ASP A 644 -14.88 -20.21 4.47
C ASP A 644 -15.43 -21.61 4.12
N SER A 645 -16.42 -21.68 3.22
CA SER A 645 -16.97 -22.94 2.71
C SER A 645 -15.95 -23.77 1.91
N GLU A 646 -15.08 -23.13 1.14
CA GLU A 646 -14.07 -23.80 0.31
C GLU A 646 -12.89 -24.30 1.17
N VAL A 647 -12.47 -23.52 2.16
CA VAL A 647 -11.47 -23.94 3.16
C VAL A 647 -12.00 -25.10 3.98
N SER A 648 -13.22 -24.98 4.49
CA SER A 648 -13.92 -26.03 5.23
C SER A 648 -14.01 -27.32 4.43
N LEU A 649 -14.41 -27.25 3.16
CA LEU A 649 -14.50 -28.42 2.28
C LEU A 649 -13.13 -29.04 2.00
N SER A 650 -12.10 -28.21 1.82
CA SER A 650 -10.73 -28.68 1.58
C SER A 650 -10.20 -29.45 2.80
N VAL A 651 -10.35 -28.89 4.01
CA VAL A 651 -9.96 -29.55 5.27
C VAL A 651 -10.77 -30.84 5.48
N ALA A 652 -12.08 -30.79 5.24
CA ALA A 652 -12.97 -31.96 5.36
C ALA A 652 -12.56 -33.09 4.39
N SER A 653 -12.19 -32.77 3.16
CA SER A 653 -11.80 -33.78 2.15
C SER A 653 -10.56 -34.57 2.56
N VAL A 654 -9.54 -33.89 3.09
CA VAL A 654 -8.31 -34.54 3.57
C VAL A 654 -8.58 -35.33 4.84
N ALA A 655 -9.32 -34.75 5.79
CA ALA A 655 -9.72 -35.41 7.03
C ALA A 655 -10.54 -36.68 6.75
N GLN A 656 -11.45 -36.64 5.77
CA GLN A 656 -12.23 -37.79 5.35
C GLN A 656 -11.36 -38.87 4.71
N ALA A 657 -10.43 -38.50 3.82
CA ALA A 657 -9.51 -39.45 3.20
C ALA A 657 -8.67 -40.19 4.25
N ILE A 658 -8.14 -39.47 5.25
CA ILE A 658 -7.41 -40.08 6.38
C ILE A 658 -8.34 -40.99 7.18
N SER A 659 -9.55 -40.54 7.47
CA SER A 659 -10.52 -41.32 8.25
C SER A 659 -10.98 -42.61 7.57
N ILE A 660 -10.99 -42.64 6.22
CA ILE A 660 -11.27 -43.87 5.46
C ILE A 660 -10.15 -44.90 5.65
N VAL A 661 -8.89 -44.45 5.71
CA VAL A 661 -7.73 -45.32 5.89
C VAL A 661 -7.62 -45.83 7.33
N GLU A 662 -7.80 -44.94 8.31
CA GLU A 662 -7.65 -45.26 9.75
C GLU A 662 -8.86 -46.01 10.34
N GLY A 663 -9.99 -46.03 9.65
CA GLY A 663 -11.23 -46.65 10.13
C GLY A 663 -11.97 -45.82 11.19
N PHE A 664 -12.93 -46.45 11.88
CA PHE A 664 -13.83 -45.72 12.79
C PHE A 664 -13.16 -45.29 14.11
N GLU A 665 -12.08 -45.97 14.52
CA GLU A 665 -11.33 -45.74 15.76
C GLU A 665 -10.27 -44.63 15.64
N GLY A 666 -9.91 -44.23 14.42
CA GLY A 666 -8.91 -43.20 14.14
C GLY A 666 -9.40 -42.06 13.24
N GLY A 667 -8.48 -41.21 12.80
CA GLY A 667 -8.73 -40.09 11.90
C GLY A 667 -9.17 -38.78 12.58
N PHE A 668 -9.79 -37.91 11.78
CA PHE A 668 -10.16 -36.54 12.19
C PHE A 668 -11.65 -36.31 12.03
N SER A 669 -12.22 -35.43 12.86
CA SER A 669 -13.55 -34.86 12.66
C SER A 669 -13.41 -33.45 12.10
N THR A 670 -14.43 -32.95 11.38
CA THR A 670 -14.42 -31.58 10.85
C THR A 670 -15.79 -30.94 10.98
N THR A 671 -15.83 -29.63 11.21
CA THR A 671 -17.07 -28.82 11.22
C THR A 671 -16.78 -27.46 10.58
N THR A 672 -17.82 -26.76 10.13
CA THR A 672 -17.68 -25.41 9.55
C THR A 672 -17.84 -24.32 10.60
N GLN A 673 -17.30 -23.12 10.34
CA GLN A 673 -17.50 -21.94 11.20
C GLN A 673 -18.99 -21.59 11.35
N ASP A 674 -19.76 -21.63 10.26
CA ASP A 674 -21.21 -21.38 10.27
C ASP A 674 -21.97 -22.34 11.22
N GLN A 675 -21.59 -23.63 11.27
CA GLN A 675 -22.20 -24.59 12.20
C GLN A 675 -21.93 -24.23 13.67
N ILE A 676 -20.73 -23.73 13.97
CA ILE A 676 -20.37 -23.26 15.32
C ILE A 676 -21.11 -21.97 15.66
N GLN A 677 -21.14 -21.01 14.72
CA GLN A 677 -21.80 -19.72 14.93
C GLN A 677 -23.31 -19.88 15.14
N ARG A 678 -23.98 -20.74 14.36
CA ARG A 678 -25.40 -21.07 14.56
C ARG A 678 -25.67 -21.70 15.92
N LYS A 679 -24.75 -22.51 16.45
CA LYS A 679 -24.85 -23.09 17.80
C LYS A 679 -24.74 -22.01 18.89
N ILE A 680 -23.89 -21.00 18.69
CA ILE A 680 -23.72 -19.87 19.61
C ILE A 680 -24.94 -18.95 19.58
N ASP A 681 -25.43 -18.62 18.38
CA ASP A 681 -26.53 -17.67 18.19
C ASP A 681 -27.90 -18.26 18.53
N PHE A 682 -28.07 -19.58 18.36
CA PHE A 682 -29.34 -20.28 18.57
C PHE A 682 -29.18 -21.57 19.40
N PRO A 683 -28.85 -21.44 20.71
CA PRO A 683 -28.56 -22.60 21.57
C PRO A 683 -29.76 -23.55 21.68
N ASP A 684 -30.99 -23.03 21.70
CA ASP A 684 -32.22 -23.82 21.91
C ASP A 684 -32.81 -24.45 20.63
N LEU A 685 -32.36 -23.99 19.45
CA LEU A 685 -32.87 -24.47 18.14
C LEU A 685 -31.98 -25.54 17.50
N SER A 686 -30.79 -25.80 18.06
CA SER A 686 -29.78 -26.69 17.47
C SER A 686 -29.83 -28.12 18.03
N GLN A 687 -30.90 -28.87 17.73
CA GLN A 687 -30.98 -30.30 18.05
C GLN A 687 -30.14 -31.22 17.13
N SER A 688 -29.29 -30.72 16.22
CA SER A 688 -28.45 -31.62 15.39
C SER A 688 -27.03 -31.13 15.07
N ASP A 689 -26.16 -32.13 14.97
CA ASP A 689 -24.85 -32.29 14.31
C ASP A 689 -23.55 -31.84 14.98
N ALA A 690 -23.45 -30.67 15.64
CA ALA A 690 -22.14 -30.22 16.15
C ALA A 690 -21.64 -30.99 17.40
N GLN A 691 -22.55 -31.52 18.23
CA GLN A 691 -22.18 -32.31 19.43
C GLN A 691 -21.79 -33.76 19.09
N ASP A 692 -22.27 -34.31 17.96
CA ASP A 692 -21.98 -35.69 17.54
C ASP A 692 -20.66 -35.81 16.75
N ALA A 693 -20.07 -34.67 16.37
CA ALA A 693 -18.84 -34.61 15.58
C ALA A 693 -17.59 -34.88 16.44
N ILE A 694 -17.56 -34.48 17.72
CA ILE A 694 -16.38 -34.67 18.58
C ILE A 694 -16.45 -36.06 19.24
N ARG A 695 -15.56 -36.96 18.79
CA ARG A 695 -15.44 -38.31 19.36
C ARG A 695 -14.18 -38.41 20.20
N PHE A 696 -14.24 -39.18 21.28
CA PHE A 696 -13.05 -39.48 22.08
C PHE A 696 -11.99 -40.15 21.19
N GLY A 697 -10.77 -39.62 21.19
CA GLY A 697 -9.67 -40.11 20.35
C GLY A 697 -9.61 -39.56 18.92
N ARG A 698 -10.56 -38.73 18.48
CA ARG A 698 -10.55 -38.09 17.14
C ARG A 698 -10.52 -36.57 17.26
N PRO A 699 -9.37 -35.93 16.97
CA PRO A 699 -9.30 -34.48 16.96
C PRO A 699 -10.23 -33.87 15.91
N MET A 700 -10.93 -32.82 16.28
CA MET A 700 -11.78 -32.04 15.40
C MET A 700 -11.02 -30.83 14.85
N LEU A 701 -10.98 -30.69 13.53
CA LEU A 701 -10.41 -29.55 12.83
C LEU A 701 -11.52 -28.55 12.49
N VAL A 702 -11.29 -27.28 12.82
CA VAL A 702 -12.22 -26.19 12.56
C VAL A 702 -11.47 -25.04 11.90
N PRO A 703 -11.57 -24.86 10.58
CA PRO A 703 -11.14 -23.61 9.97
C PRO A 703 -12.10 -22.49 10.37
N ILE A 704 -11.54 -21.36 10.80
CA ILE A 704 -12.28 -20.15 11.17
C ILE A 704 -11.69 -18.98 10.39
N ASN A 705 -12.55 -18.24 9.72
CA ASN A 705 -12.24 -16.96 9.12
C ASN A 705 -12.58 -15.81 10.09
N ILE A 706 -11.57 -15.07 10.53
CA ILE A 706 -11.67 -13.89 11.37
C ILE A 706 -11.19 -12.70 10.54
N ASP A 707 -12.09 -11.82 10.12
CA ASP A 707 -11.73 -10.60 9.37
C ASP A 707 -10.85 -10.83 8.12
N SER A 708 -11.09 -11.92 7.38
CA SER A 708 -10.29 -12.37 6.22
C SER A 708 -8.96 -13.05 6.56
N HIS A 709 -8.75 -13.36 7.84
CA HIS A 709 -7.63 -14.15 8.33
C HIS A 709 -8.08 -15.56 8.69
N LEU A 710 -7.43 -16.58 8.14
CA LEU A 710 -7.80 -17.98 8.36
C LEU A 710 -6.99 -18.58 9.49
N VAL A 711 -7.67 -18.98 10.55
CA VAL A 711 -7.11 -19.67 11.71
C VAL A 711 -7.66 -21.09 11.75
N LEU A 712 -6.81 -22.07 12.08
CA LEU A 712 -7.25 -23.46 12.25
C LEU A 712 -7.31 -23.80 13.74
N LEU A 713 -8.49 -24.17 14.24
CA LEU A 713 -8.62 -24.75 15.57
C LEU A 713 -8.53 -26.27 15.50
N LEU A 714 -7.84 -26.84 16.48
CA LEU A 714 -7.85 -28.27 16.78
C LEU A 714 -8.50 -28.47 18.14
N ILE A 715 -9.59 -29.22 18.18
CA ILE A 715 -10.34 -29.50 19.40
C ILE A 715 -10.32 -31.01 19.66
N GLN A 716 -9.83 -31.43 20.82
CA GLN A 716 -9.76 -32.85 21.19
C GLN A 716 -10.09 -33.06 22.67
N TYR A 717 -10.66 -34.20 23.03
CA TYR A 717 -10.79 -34.57 24.44
C TYR A 717 -9.47 -35.14 24.96
N ASP A 718 -9.02 -34.67 26.12
CA ASP A 718 -7.93 -35.30 26.85
C ASP A 718 -8.38 -36.62 27.50
N THR A 719 -7.45 -37.33 28.15
CA THR A 719 -7.74 -38.62 28.81
C THR A 719 -8.76 -38.52 29.95
N THR A 720 -9.10 -37.30 30.40
CA THR A 720 -10.11 -37.04 31.44
C THR A 720 -11.48 -36.66 30.87
N GLY A 721 -11.61 -36.62 29.54
CA GLY A 721 -12.83 -36.19 28.86
C GLY A 721 -13.02 -34.66 28.84
N LYS A 722 -11.97 -33.88 29.11
CA LYS A 722 -12.01 -32.41 29.00
C LYS A 722 -11.54 -31.97 27.62
N PRO A 723 -12.22 -31.01 26.97
CA PRO A 723 -11.78 -30.51 25.68
C PRO A 723 -10.50 -29.68 25.84
N GLN A 724 -9.53 -29.94 24.97
CA GLN A 724 -8.34 -29.14 24.74
C GLN A 724 -8.47 -28.48 23.37
N ILE A 725 -8.17 -27.18 23.33
CA ILE A 725 -8.24 -26.37 22.11
C ILE A 725 -6.83 -25.86 21.82
N ALA A 726 -6.32 -26.17 20.64
CA ALA A 726 -5.10 -25.58 20.10
C ALA A 726 -5.46 -24.67 18.91
N VAL A 727 -4.82 -23.51 18.86
CA VAL A 727 -5.01 -22.50 17.81
C VAL A 727 -3.77 -22.50 16.93
N PHE A 728 -3.95 -22.77 15.65
CA PHE A 728 -2.91 -22.69 14.64
C PHE A 728 -3.15 -21.46 13.79
N ASP A 729 -2.27 -20.48 13.98
CA ASP A 729 -2.31 -19.16 13.36
C ASP A 729 -1.06 -19.00 12.48
N SER A 730 -1.26 -18.56 11.23
CA SER A 730 -0.24 -18.57 10.15
C SER A 730 0.46 -17.25 9.97
#